data_AF-A0A1F3Y6V7-F1
#
_entry.id   AF-A0A1F3Y6V7-F1
#
_cell.length_a   1.000
_cell.length_b   1.000
_cell.length_c   1.000
_cell.angle_alpha   90.00
_cell.angle_beta   90.00
_cell.angle_gamma   90.00
#
_symmetry.space_group_name_H-M   'P 1'
#
loop_
_entity.id
_entity.type
_entity.pdbx_description
1 polymer ?
#
loop_
_entity_poly.entity_id
_entity_poly.type
_entity_poly.pdbx_seq_one_letter_code
_entity_poly.pdbx_strand_id
1 'polypeptide(L)'
;MWVAAVARSVKRFYILWLYAVTLMAFAVASIHSTLEEDRLYAEAESRAAALAISIEDSVVSDFNAKHLSRIAKLVQRLRMQQRVLGLTLCPEVSQTPQERRILRSARPPVGFPRGAGWESLCRSPMARKSGAKNVDVHWTANDMKRQFLYYAHPVNVTSDSSNVSHATTLIVVYDISYLRGRWFQSFVRMLLLSWISGAAVLLLATAQLRTALKSQLRQIHQTVRSLVAGRPPLPVLPSELPPDLQPISKDMDKLVAKVLSLADFRTVHLSQEKDSTWLTSLRKSMKNRKLIVIANREPYIHQHAGAQVQVIRPASGLVTALEPILRQCGGLWIAHGSGSADVETADAQGEIAVPPSHPTYTLRRVWLTKEEEAGYYYGFANEGLWPLCHLAHTRPIFRLSDWNHYRAANQKFSDAVPESALGEDSLILVQDYHFALLPRMLKERKRKTADATAVSPKIGIFWHIPWPNPEAFGICPWNQELLRGMLGADVIGFHTQYHCNNFLETCNRYLEARIDWENFSVTMENHTTFVRAFPIGIDTTPVRSITEQEREQLKAHYGIKAEWVAVGVDRMDYTKGLLERVEAVERFLEKNPKYVGKFTFVQMGSPSRSNIAAYRTMVDELVAAVQRVNNRFTSRFSRTGYRPVILLPQHHDWTEIRYFYQLGDICLVTSLHDGMNLVAKEYVWCQRPDRGSLILSKFTGASRELTEAFIVNPYSIEEMADAIAASLMLPAEERERRMTALREKVQARNAYHWASDLISALIRKDDKVPTKPVDARVDSEHHANPPTLPSRNSPGEPLAPIENTPA
;
A
#
# COMPACT_ATOMS: atom_id res chain seq x y z
N MET A 1 -20.89 3.97 33.57
CA MET A 1 -20.49 5.26 34.19
C MET A 1 -19.02 5.62 33.97
N TRP A 2 -18.06 4.73 34.23
CA TRP A 2 -16.61 5.03 34.14
C TRP A 2 -16.13 5.41 32.73
N VAL A 3 -16.56 4.67 31.69
CA VAL A 3 -16.25 4.95 30.28
C VAL A 3 -16.73 6.34 29.83
N ALA A 4 -17.90 6.78 30.31
CA ALA A 4 -18.46 8.09 30.00
C ALA A 4 -17.74 9.25 30.71
N ALA A 5 -17.12 9.00 31.87
CA ALA A 5 -16.28 9.99 32.56
C ALA A 5 -14.95 10.20 31.83
N VAL A 6 -14.30 9.11 31.43
CA VAL A 6 -13.03 9.15 30.66
C VAL A 6 -13.22 9.80 29.29
N ALA A 7 -14.30 9.47 28.57
CA ALA A 7 -14.60 10.08 27.28
C ALA A 7 -14.78 11.60 27.36
N ARG A 8 -15.39 12.10 28.45
CA ARG A 8 -15.56 13.55 28.67
C ARG A 8 -14.24 14.26 28.96
N SER A 9 -13.36 13.66 29.76
CA SER A 9 -12.02 14.23 30.05
C SER A 9 -11.14 14.29 28.80
N VAL A 10 -11.17 13.24 27.98
CA VAL A 10 -10.44 13.18 26.70
C VAL A 10 -10.95 14.25 25.73
N LYS A 11 -12.27 14.42 25.61
CA LYS A 11 -12.86 15.47 24.76
C LYS A 11 -12.42 16.87 25.20
N ARG A 12 -12.40 17.15 26.51
CA ARG A 12 -11.93 18.44 27.06
C ARG A 12 -10.46 18.71 26.76
N PHE A 13 -9.60 17.69 26.86
CA PHE A 13 -8.18 17.80 26.53
C PHE A 13 -7.96 18.25 25.07
N TYR A 14 -8.64 17.60 24.11
CA TYR A 14 -8.52 17.97 22.70
C TYR A 14 -9.01 19.38 22.39
N ILE A 15 -10.09 19.81 23.03
CA ILE A 15 -10.63 21.17 22.86
C ILE A 15 -9.63 22.20 23.37
N LEU A 16 -9.10 22.03 24.59
CA LEU A 16 -8.09 22.94 25.15
C LEU A 16 -6.83 23.01 24.28
N TRP A 17 -6.41 21.86 23.74
CA TRP A 17 -5.24 21.77 22.89
C TRP A 17 -5.44 22.49 21.55
N LEU A 18 -6.62 22.36 20.94
CA LEU A 18 -6.99 23.06 19.72
C LEU A 18 -6.96 24.59 19.93
N TYR A 19 -7.44 25.08 21.07
CA TYR A 19 -7.32 26.49 21.43
C TYR A 19 -5.86 26.93 21.59
N ALA A 20 -5.04 26.13 22.29
CA ALA A 20 -3.63 26.44 22.52
C ALA A 20 -2.85 26.54 21.20
N VAL A 21 -3.06 25.61 20.26
CA VAL A 21 -2.39 25.65 18.95
C VAL A 21 -2.89 26.77 18.07
N THR A 22 -4.19 27.07 18.10
CA THR A 22 -4.73 28.20 17.34
C THR A 22 -4.15 29.52 17.85
N LEU A 23 -4.04 29.69 19.17
CA LEU A 23 -3.42 30.86 19.78
C LEU A 23 -1.92 30.97 19.43
N MET A 24 -1.19 29.86 19.53
CA MET A 24 0.24 29.81 19.19
C MET A 24 0.49 30.10 17.71
N ALA A 25 -0.29 29.49 16.80
CA ALA A 25 -0.18 29.72 15.37
C ALA A 25 -0.45 31.19 15.02
N PHE A 26 -1.44 31.81 15.68
CA PHE A 26 -1.72 33.23 15.53
C PHE A 26 -0.56 34.11 16.03
N ALA A 27 0.03 33.79 17.19
CA ALA A 27 1.18 34.52 17.72
C ALA A 27 2.39 34.43 16.78
N VAL A 28 2.73 33.23 16.31
CA VAL A 28 3.83 33.00 15.37
C VAL A 28 3.60 33.71 14.04
N ALA A 29 2.39 33.61 13.48
CA ALA A 29 2.04 34.29 12.24
C ALA A 29 2.13 35.82 12.38
N SER A 30 1.67 36.37 13.51
CA SER A 30 1.74 37.79 13.81
C SER A 30 3.19 38.26 13.83
N ILE A 31 4.05 37.62 14.65
CA ILE A 31 5.47 37.97 14.79
C ILE A 31 6.20 37.85 13.45
N HIS A 32 5.95 36.78 12.69
CA HIS A 32 6.61 36.59 11.41
C HIS A 32 6.18 37.64 10.39
N SER A 33 4.88 37.98 10.35
CA SER A 33 4.37 38.99 9.42
C SER A 33 4.94 40.38 9.70
N THR A 34 5.12 40.75 10.97
CA THR A 34 5.74 42.03 11.35
C THR A 34 7.22 42.05 11.00
N LEU A 35 7.96 40.97 11.26
CA LEU A 35 9.37 40.88 10.90
C LEU A 35 9.61 40.95 9.38
N GLU A 36 8.74 40.31 8.59
CA GLU A 36 8.84 40.34 7.14
C GLU A 36 8.48 41.72 6.57
N GLU A 37 7.52 42.41 7.17
CA GLU A 37 7.20 43.80 6.84
C GLU A 37 8.40 44.71 7.11
N ASP A 38 8.99 44.66 8.31
CA ASP A 38 10.18 45.45 8.67
C ASP A 38 11.35 45.19 7.70
N ARG A 39 11.56 43.92 7.33
CA ARG A 39 12.61 43.52 6.37
C ARG A 39 12.39 44.13 4.99
N LEU A 40 11.16 44.10 4.48
CA LEU A 40 10.83 44.66 3.17
C LEU A 40 10.97 46.19 3.16
N TYR A 41 10.64 46.85 4.27
CA TYR A 41 10.87 48.28 4.45
C TYR A 41 12.37 48.62 4.44
N ALA A 42 13.19 47.87 5.19
CA ALA A 42 14.65 48.06 5.22
C ALA A 42 15.30 47.82 3.84
N GLU A 43 14.79 46.87 3.06
CA GLU A 43 15.25 46.63 1.69
C GLU A 43 14.89 47.78 0.75
N ALA A 44 13.67 48.32 0.86
CA ALA A 44 13.24 49.49 0.09
C ALA A 44 14.09 50.73 0.42
N GLU A 45 14.40 50.93 1.70
CA GLU A 45 15.31 51.99 2.16
C GLU A 45 16.72 51.82 1.58
N SER A 46 17.31 50.64 1.70
CA SER A 46 18.66 50.36 1.19
C SER A 46 18.78 50.61 -0.32
N ARG A 47 17.72 50.27 -1.07
CA ARG A 47 17.67 50.55 -2.52
C ARG A 47 17.54 52.04 -2.83
N ALA A 48 16.74 52.78 -2.05
CA ALA A 48 16.62 54.22 -2.20
C ALA A 48 17.94 54.93 -1.89
N ALA A 49 18.66 54.49 -0.86
CA ALA A 49 19.98 54.98 -0.49
C ALA A 49 21.02 54.73 -1.59
N ALA A 50 21.15 53.48 -2.05
CA ALA A 50 22.08 53.12 -3.11
C ALA A 50 21.79 53.89 -4.41
N LEU A 51 20.51 54.11 -4.72
CA LEU A 51 20.12 54.91 -5.87
C LEU A 51 20.51 56.38 -5.71
N ALA A 52 20.26 56.99 -4.53
CA ALA A 52 20.58 58.39 -4.28
C ALA A 52 22.07 58.67 -4.50
N ILE A 53 22.94 57.80 -3.97
CA ILE A 53 24.39 57.88 -4.16
C ILE A 53 24.76 57.68 -5.64
N SER A 54 24.19 56.67 -6.30
CA SER A 54 24.53 56.36 -7.70
C SER A 54 24.16 57.47 -8.68
N ILE A 55 23.15 58.28 -8.39
CA ILE A 55 22.70 59.35 -9.29
C ILE A 55 23.20 60.73 -8.87
N GLU A 56 23.84 60.86 -7.70
CA GLU A 56 24.27 62.12 -7.10
C GLU A 56 25.08 62.95 -8.09
N ASP A 57 26.23 62.43 -8.55
CA ASP A 57 27.15 63.14 -9.44
C ASP A 57 26.46 63.62 -10.72
N SER A 58 25.64 62.75 -11.32
CA SER A 58 24.91 63.07 -12.55
C SER A 58 23.87 64.17 -12.31
N VAL A 59 23.14 64.11 -11.19
CA VAL A 59 22.09 65.08 -10.85
C VAL A 59 22.71 66.42 -10.47
N VAL A 60 23.80 66.44 -9.70
CA VAL A 60 24.53 67.66 -9.31
C VAL A 60 25.14 68.33 -10.53
N SER A 61 25.83 67.56 -11.38
CA SER A 61 26.45 68.09 -12.60
C SER A 61 25.40 68.71 -13.54
N ASP A 62 24.32 67.99 -13.84
CA ASP A 62 23.25 68.51 -14.71
C ASP A 62 22.51 69.70 -14.07
N PHE A 63 22.41 69.74 -12.73
CA PHE A 63 21.80 70.86 -12.01
C PHE A 63 22.67 72.11 -12.05
N ASN A 64 23.97 71.98 -11.84
CA ASN A 64 24.93 73.10 -11.94
C ASN A 64 24.91 73.70 -13.34
N ALA A 65 24.99 72.84 -14.38
CA ALA A 65 24.93 73.20 -15.79
C ALA A 65 23.55 73.69 -16.29
N LYS A 66 22.54 73.78 -15.42
CA LYS A 66 21.15 74.21 -15.72
C LYS A 66 20.44 73.32 -16.76
N HIS A 67 20.87 72.08 -16.97
CA HIS A 67 20.26 71.11 -17.88
C HIS A 67 19.08 70.35 -17.25
N LEU A 68 18.08 71.08 -16.75
CA LEU A 68 16.94 70.51 -16.01
C LEU A 68 16.11 69.49 -16.83
N SER A 69 16.15 69.57 -18.16
CA SER A 69 15.49 68.59 -19.05
C SER A 69 16.16 67.21 -19.03
N ARG A 70 17.46 67.12 -18.75
CA ARG A 70 18.18 65.83 -18.61
C ARG A 70 17.81 65.14 -17.30
N ILE A 71 17.71 65.90 -16.21
CA ILE A 71 17.25 65.39 -14.90
C ILE A 71 15.81 64.87 -15.02
N ALA A 72 14.91 65.60 -15.70
CA ALA A 72 13.55 65.14 -15.95
C ALA A 72 13.49 63.80 -16.72
N LYS A 73 14.34 63.63 -17.76
CA LYS A 73 14.46 62.37 -18.51
C LYS A 73 15.04 61.24 -17.66
N LEU A 74 15.98 61.53 -16.75
CA LEU A 74 16.53 60.55 -15.80
C LEU A 74 15.43 60.07 -14.86
N VAL A 75 14.65 60.97 -14.26
CA VAL A 75 13.52 60.63 -13.40
C VAL A 75 12.48 59.80 -14.15
N GLN A 76 12.17 60.12 -15.41
CA GLN A 76 11.24 59.35 -16.22
C GLN A 76 11.74 57.91 -16.47
N ARG A 77 13.05 57.72 -16.72
CA ARG A 77 13.65 56.37 -16.85
C ARG A 77 13.60 55.60 -15.53
N LEU A 78 13.98 56.25 -14.42
CA LEU A 78 13.93 55.65 -13.09
C LEU A 78 12.51 55.31 -12.65
N ARG A 79 11.50 56.07 -13.09
CA ARG A 79 10.09 55.77 -12.85
C ARG A 79 9.63 54.49 -13.54
N MET A 80 10.09 54.25 -14.76
CA MET A 80 9.74 53.05 -15.53
C MET A 80 10.45 51.79 -15.00
N GLN A 81 11.69 51.91 -14.54
CA GLN A 81 12.53 50.75 -14.19
C GLN A 81 12.67 50.50 -12.69
N GLN A 82 12.66 51.54 -11.87
CA GLN A 82 13.08 51.48 -10.46
C GLN A 82 12.03 52.07 -9.50
N ARG A 83 10.79 52.34 -9.95
CA ARG A 83 9.65 52.81 -9.13
C ARG A 83 9.89 54.13 -8.37
N VAL A 84 10.83 54.93 -8.84
CA VAL A 84 11.09 56.27 -8.34
C VAL A 84 10.06 57.22 -8.94
N LEU A 85 9.26 57.87 -8.11
CA LEU A 85 8.21 58.79 -8.58
C LEU A 85 8.76 60.17 -8.92
N GLY A 86 9.80 60.59 -8.22
CA GLY A 86 10.41 61.89 -8.40
C GLY A 86 11.66 62.12 -7.58
N LEU A 87 12.34 63.22 -7.90
CA LEU A 87 13.52 63.73 -7.20
C LEU A 87 13.30 65.21 -6.92
N THR A 88 13.75 65.69 -5.76
CA THR A 88 13.79 67.14 -5.49
C THR A 88 15.11 67.54 -4.84
N LEU A 89 15.64 68.68 -5.26
CA LEU A 89 16.81 69.31 -4.64
C LEU A 89 16.32 70.46 -3.76
N CYS A 90 16.57 70.34 -2.47
CA CYS A 90 16.14 71.28 -1.45
C CYS A 90 17.37 72.02 -0.88
N PRO A 91 17.57 73.30 -1.20
CA PRO A 91 18.67 74.07 -0.63
C PRO A 91 18.45 74.29 0.88
N GLU A 92 19.53 74.33 1.66
CA GLU A 92 19.45 74.57 3.10
C GLU A 92 18.93 75.98 3.40
N VAL A 93 17.92 76.08 4.26
CA VAL A 93 17.33 77.35 4.70
C VAL A 93 17.92 77.70 6.07
N SER A 94 18.98 78.51 6.12
CA SER A 94 19.54 78.99 7.38
C SER A 94 18.61 79.99 8.09
N GLN A 95 18.59 79.94 9.42
CA GLN A 95 17.68 80.71 10.26
C GLN A 95 18.19 82.10 10.67
N THR A 96 19.46 82.44 10.43
CA THR A 96 20.02 83.74 10.86
C THR A 96 19.67 84.89 9.89
N PRO A 97 19.38 86.12 10.38
CA PRO A 97 18.99 87.24 9.51
C PRO A 97 20.05 87.71 8.51
N GLN A 98 21.35 87.51 8.82
CA GLN A 98 22.46 87.88 7.96
C GLN A 98 22.66 86.88 6.80
N GLU A 99 22.46 85.58 7.02
CA GLU A 99 22.55 84.56 5.96
C GLU A 99 21.32 84.54 5.05
N ARG A 100 20.14 84.98 5.52
CA ARG A 100 18.93 85.19 4.69
C ARG A 100 19.13 86.21 3.56
N ARG A 101 20.05 87.17 3.72
CA ARG A 101 20.38 88.16 2.69
C ARG A 101 21.26 87.55 1.58
N ILE A 102 22.12 86.60 1.94
CA ILE A 102 22.97 85.83 1.01
C ILE A 102 22.13 84.75 0.30
N LEU A 103 21.14 84.15 0.98
CA LEU A 103 20.24 83.15 0.40
C LEU A 103 19.19 83.71 -0.59
N ARG A 104 19.04 85.02 -0.77
CA ARG A 104 18.20 85.58 -1.86
C ARG A 104 18.77 85.30 -3.26
N SER A 105 20.04 84.90 -3.36
CA SER A 105 20.66 84.39 -4.60
C SER A 105 20.64 82.86 -4.71
N ALA A 106 20.19 82.13 -3.67
CA ALA A 106 20.09 80.68 -3.70
C ALA A 106 18.87 80.25 -4.54
N ARG A 107 19.07 79.24 -5.39
CA ARG A 107 18.05 78.76 -6.35
C ARG A 107 16.82 78.22 -5.61
N PRO A 108 15.58 78.41 -6.10
CA PRO A 108 14.40 77.82 -5.48
C PRO A 108 14.48 76.28 -5.48
N PRO A 109 13.79 75.58 -4.57
CA PRO A 109 13.74 74.12 -4.59
C PRO A 109 13.21 73.64 -5.94
N VAL A 110 13.88 72.66 -6.55
CA VAL A 110 13.51 72.12 -7.85
C VAL A 110 13.12 70.66 -7.71
N GLY A 111 11.84 70.38 -7.96
CA GLY A 111 11.30 69.03 -7.98
C GLY A 111 10.94 68.55 -9.39
N PHE A 112 11.09 67.24 -9.60
CA PHE A 112 10.82 66.56 -10.85
C PHE A 112 9.91 65.36 -10.61
N PRO A 113 8.75 65.25 -11.29
CA PRO A 113 8.17 66.17 -12.29
C PRO A 113 7.64 67.48 -11.68
N ARG A 114 7.76 68.61 -12.40
CA ARG A 114 7.33 69.94 -11.92
C ARG A 114 5.82 69.96 -11.57
N GLY A 115 5.47 70.56 -10.42
CA GLY A 115 4.06 70.79 -10.01
C GLY A 115 3.51 69.92 -8.87
N ALA A 116 4.26 68.95 -8.33
CA ALA A 116 3.75 68.01 -7.33
C ALA A 116 3.93 68.43 -5.85
N GLY A 117 3.88 69.74 -5.54
CA GLY A 117 3.93 70.22 -4.16
C GLY A 117 5.27 70.00 -3.42
N TRP A 118 6.38 69.80 -4.15
CA TRP A 118 7.73 69.52 -3.63
C TRP A 118 8.25 70.52 -2.60
N GLU A 119 7.77 71.76 -2.67
CA GLU A 119 8.09 72.83 -1.72
C GLU A 119 7.72 72.45 -0.28
N SER A 120 6.65 71.68 -0.10
CA SER A 120 6.22 71.18 1.21
C SER A 120 7.19 70.12 1.76
N LEU A 121 7.74 69.26 0.90
CA LEU A 121 8.72 68.24 1.27
C LEU A 121 10.05 68.85 1.71
N CYS A 122 10.51 69.88 0.98
CA CYS A 122 11.71 70.64 1.37
C CYS A 122 11.53 71.41 2.70
N ARG A 123 10.29 71.71 3.10
CA ARG A 123 9.98 72.33 4.40
C ARG A 123 9.80 71.32 5.52
N SER A 124 9.83 70.02 5.25
CA SER A 124 9.68 69.00 6.28
C SER A 124 10.82 69.05 7.30
N PRO A 125 10.55 68.81 8.60
CA PRO A 125 11.60 68.77 9.62
C PRO A 125 12.68 67.73 9.33
N MET A 126 12.32 66.61 8.69
CA MET A 126 13.25 65.52 8.35
C MET A 126 14.22 65.91 7.23
N ALA A 127 13.73 66.56 6.16
CA ALA A 127 14.59 67.09 5.11
C ALA A 127 15.59 68.14 5.66
N ARG A 128 15.12 69.02 6.55
CA ARG A 128 15.99 70.02 7.20
C ARG A 128 17.04 69.38 8.11
N LYS A 129 16.68 68.32 8.83
CA LYS A 129 17.60 67.57 9.68
C LYS A 129 18.73 66.94 8.86
N SER A 130 18.42 66.40 7.67
CA SER A 130 19.42 65.81 6.78
C SER A 130 20.45 66.84 6.32
N GLY A 131 19.99 67.99 5.82
CA GLY A 131 20.87 69.09 5.41
C GLY A 131 21.71 69.66 6.55
N ALA A 132 21.07 70.04 7.67
CA ALA A 132 21.74 70.74 8.77
C ALA A 132 22.72 69.87 9.57
N LYS A 133 22.49 68.55 9.64
CA LYS A 133 23.38 67.62 10.36
C LYS A 133 24.30 66.83 9.44
N ASN A 134 24.17 66.98 8.12
CA ASN A 134 24.89 66.21 7.11
C ASN A 134 24.77 64.69 7.32
N VAL A 135 23.53 64.20 7.50
CA VAL A 135 23.21 62.79 7.74
C VAL A 135 22.07 62.35 6.84
N ASP A 136 22.09 61.10 6.38
CA ASP A 136 20.98 60.50 5.64
C ASP A 136 19.75 60.34 6.53
N VAL A 137 18.59 60.76 6.02
CA VAL A 137 17.32 60.66 6.75
C VAL A 137 16.25 60.10 5.83
N HIS A 138 15.50 59.11 6.31
CA HIS A 138 14.33 58.60 5.62
C HIS A 138 13.06 58.83 6.44
N TRP A 139 11.92 58.91 5.77
CA TRP A 139 10.61 58.87 6.42
C TRP A 139 9.55 58.38 5.42
N THR A 140 8.41 57.91 5.95
CA THR A 140 7.28 57.48 5.13
C THR A 140 6.12 58.48 5.24
N ALA A 141 5.32 58.57 4.17
CA ALA A 141 4.01 59.23 4.25
C ALA A 141 2.98 58.43 3.47
N ASN A 142 1.74 58.51 3.94
CA ASN A 142 0.61 57.80 3.35
C ASN A 142 -0.39 58.80 2.79
N ASP A 143 -0.84 58.54 1.58
CA ASP A 143 -2.03 59.13 0.97
C ASP A 143 -3.10 58.03 0.85
N MET A 144 -4.39 58.37 0.76
CA MET A 144 -5.51 57.42 0.89
C MET A 144 -5.33 56.14 0.04
N LYS A 145 -4.68 56.25 -1.13
CA LYS A 145 -4.41 55.13 -2.04
C LYS A 145 -2.92 54.73 -2.18
N ARG A 146 -1.95 55.48 -1.66
CA ARG A 146 -0.52 55.24 -1.92
C ARG A 146 0.35 55.45 -0.68
N GLN A 147 1.44 54.71 -0.59
CA GLN A 147 2.47 54.91 0.43
C GLN A 147 3.78 55.29 -0.23
N PHE A 148 4.45 56.29 0.34
CA PHE A 148 5.68 56.85 -0.19
C PHE A 148 6.79 56.72 0.84
N LEU A 149 7.98 56.35 0.37
CA LEU A 149 9.22 56.42 1.13
C LEU A 149 10.05 57.58 0.58
N TYR A 150 10.40 58.52 1.45
CA TYR A 150 11.26 59.65 1.14
C TYR A 150 12.64 59.37 1.72
N TYR A 151 13.67 59.45 0.88
CA TYR A 151 15.06 59.31 1.28
C TYR A 151 15.79 60.62 1.00
N ALA A 152 16.30 61.27 2.03
CA ALA A 152 17.03 62.53 1.95
C ALA A 152 18.53 62.28 2.14
N HIS A 153 19.31 62.65 1.13
CA HIS A 153 20.76 62.55 1.06
C HIS A 153 21.36 63.96 0.98
N PRO A 154 22.31 64.35 1.85
CA PRO A 154 22.97 65.65 1.77
C PRO A 154 23.99 65.67 0.64
N VAL A 155 24.00 66.75 -0.13
CA VAL A 155 24.79 66.90 -1.35
C VAL A 155 25.34 68.32 -1.44
N ASN A 156 26.58 68.46 -1.92
CA ASN A 156 27.22 69.77 -2.07
C ASN A 156 27.06 70.30 -3.49
N VAL A 157 26.39 71.44 -3.62
CA VAL A 157 26.14 72.08 -4.92
C VAL A 157 26.92 73.40 -4.98
N THR A 158 27.81 73.53 -5.97
CA THR A 158 28.63 74.72 -6.20
C THR A 158 27.90 75.73 -7.10
N SER A 159 27.91 77.00 -6.72
CA SER A 159 27.35 78.08 -7.54
C SER A 159 28.45 78.77 -8.36
N ASP A 160 28.30 78.76 -9.69
CA ASP A 160 29.24 79.35 -10.68
C ASP A 160 29.63 80.81 -10.43
N SER A 161 28.87 81.57 -9.64
CA SER A 161 29.13 82.99 -9.42
C SER A 161 29.88 83.33 -8.13
N SER A 162 30.23 82.36 -7.27
CA SER A 162 30.92 82.69 -6.01
C SER A 162 31.81 81.62 -5.39
N ASN A 163 32.12 80.49 -6.03
CA ASN A 163 32.97 79.41 -5.46
C ASN A 163 32.58 78.94 -4.03
N VAL A 164 31.39 79.32 -3.54
CA VAL A 164 30.83 78.91 -2.25
C VAL A 164 29.96 77.69 -2.51
N SER A 165 30.27 76.59 -1.84
CA SER A 165 29.46 75.38 -1.82
C SER A 165 28.26 75.58 -0.91
N HIS A 166 27.06 75.31 -1.42
CA HIS A 166 25.84 75.30 -0.60
C HIS A 166 25.44 73.87 -0.30
N ALA A 167 25.21 73.57 0.98
CA ALA A 167 24.61 72.31 1.39
C ALA A 167 23.18 72.24 0.84
N THR A 168 22.90 71.23 0.03
CA THR A 168 21.61 70.99 -0.61
C THR A 168 21.22 69.55 -0.34
N THR A 169 19.97 69.29 0.01
CA THR A 169 19.49 67.93 0.24
C THR A 169 18.81 67.40 -1.01
N LEU A 170 19.29 66.28 -1.54
CA LEU A 170 18.63 65.49 -2.57
C LEU A 170 17.61 64.56 -1.90
N ILE A 171 16.34 64.74 -2.23
CA ILE A 171 15.26 63.86 -1.76
C ILE A 171 14.81 62.98 -2.92
N VAL A 172 14.94 61.66 -2.75
CA VAL A 172 14.40 60.63 -3.63
C VAL A 172 13.03 60.19 -3.11
N VAL A 173 12.04 60.14 -3.99
CA VAL A 173 10.68 59.70 -3.64
C VAL A 173 10.37 58.36 -4.29
N TYR A 174 10.14 57.37 -3.45
CA TYR A 174 9.95 55.97 -3.84
C TYR A 174 8.52 55.50 -3.56
N ASP A 175 7.92 54.76 -4.51
CA ASP A 175 6.59 54.16 -4.32
C ASP A 175 6.69 52.81 -3.60
N ILE A 176 6.20 52.75 -2.37
CA ILE A 176 6.14 51.53 -1.55
C ILE A 176 4.72 50.98 -1.43
N SER A 177 3.77 51.45 -2.25
CA SER A 177 2.36 51.00 -2.19
C SER A 177 2.18 49.50 -2.40
N TYR A 178 3.16 48.82 -3.02
CA TYR A 178 3.15 47.37 -3.22
C TYR A 178 3.42 46.57 -1.94
N LEU A 179 3.95 47.19 -0.88
CA LEU A 179 4.12 46.57 0.43
C LEU A 179 2.78 46.47 1.17
N ARG A 180 1.80 47.33 0.81
CA ARG A 180 0.46 47.33 1.40
C ARG A 180 -0.27 46.02 1.10
N GLY A 181 -0.65 45.30 2.15
CA GLY A 181 -1.40 44.04 2.07
C GLY A 181 -0.56 42.79 1.84
N ARG A 182 0.75 42.90 1.55
CA ARG A 182 1.64 41.73 1.53
C ARG A 182 1.79 41.08 2.89
N TRP A 183 1.86 41.89 3.96
CA TRP A 183 1.94 41.40 5.33
C TRP A 183 0.77 40.46 5.66
N PHE A 184 -0.45 40.78 5.20
CA PHE A 184 -1.64 39.95 5.41
C PHE A 184 -1.56 38.61 4.68
N GLN A 185 -1.02 38.59 3.45
CA GLN A 185 -0.81 37.34 2.71
C GLN A 185 0.24 36.46 3.40
N SER A 186 1.34 37.06 3.87
CA SER A 186 2.37 36.36 4.66
C SER A 186 1.81 35.84 5.98
N PHE A 187 0.98 36.64 6.65
CA PHE A 187 0.28 36.27 7.88
C PHE A 187 -0.61 35.04 7.68
N VAL A 188 -1.52 35.08 6.69
CA VAL A 188 -2.45 33.95 6.43
C VAL A 188 -1.68 32.68 6.07
N ARG A 189 -0.64 32.78 5.23
CA ARG A 189 0.19 31.63 4.86
C ARG A 189 0.89 31.01 6.07
N MET A 190 1.48 31.84 6.94
CA MET A 190 2.18 31.36 8.13
C MET A 190 1.23 30.82 9.20
N LEU A 191 0.03 31.39 9.33
CA LEU A 191 -1.02 30.89 10.21
C LEU A 191 -1.40 29.46 9.82
N LEU A 192 -1.68 29.22 8.54
CA LEU A 192 -2.05 27.89 8.04
C LEU A 192 -0.93 26.86 8.25
N LEU A 193 0.31 27.21 7.90
CA LEU A 193 1.45 26.31 8.08
C LEU A 193 1.71 25.95 9.55
N SER A 194 1.64 26.93 10.44
CA SER A 194 1.85 26.73 11.89
C SER A 194 0.71 25.93 12.53
N TRP A 195 -0.51 26.10 12.03
CA TRP A 195 -1.66 25.34 12.50
C TRP A 195 -1.60 23.87 12.07
N ILE A 196 -1.23 23.62 10.80
CA ILE A 196 -1.04 22.26 10.27
C ILE A 196 0.07 21.52 11.01
N SER A 197 1.21 22.17 11.26
CA SER A 197 2.33 21.56 12.00
C SER A 197 1.94 21.25 13.44
N GLY A 198 1.19 22.13 14.10
CA GLY A 198 0.54 21.85 15.38
C GLY A 198 -0.30 20.58 15.30
N ALA A 199 -1.33 20.55 14.46
CA ALA A 199 -2.22 19.40 14.33
C ALA A 199 -1.48 18.06 14.14
N ALA A 200 -0.38 18.05 13.37
CA ALA A 200 0.48 16.88 13.19
C ALA A 200 1.15 16.42 14.50
N VAL A 201 1.64 17.34 15.34
CA VAL A 201 2.23 17.02 16.65
C VAL A 201 1.21 16.39 17.60
N LEU A 202 -0.05 16.87 17.61
CA LEU A 202 -1.11 16.24 18.40
C LEU A 202 -1.41 14.82 17.93
N LEU A 203 -1.48 14.59 16.61
CA LEU A 203 -1.69 13.25 16.06
C LEU A 203 -0.57 12.30 16.47
N LEU A 204 0.68 12.77 16.49
CA LEU A 204 1.82 11.98 16.97
C LEU A 204 1.76 11.72 18.48
N ALA A 205 1.46 12.73 19.30
CA ALA A 205 1.34 12.58 20.75
C ALA A 205 0.21 11.61 21.14
N THR A 206 -0.91 11.64 20.42
CA THR A 206 -2.05 10.74 20.66
C THR A 206 -1.75 9.31 20.21
N ALA A 207 -1.01 9.13 19.12
CA ALA A 207 -0.50 7.82 18.72
C ALA A 207 0.43 7.25 19.80
N GLN A 208 1.34 8.05 20.35
CA GLN A 208 2.25 7.64 21.44
C GLN A 208 1.52 7.30 22.74
N LEU A 209 0.50 8.07 23.11
CA LEU A 209 -0.33 7.75 24.29
C LEU A 209 -1.10 6.44 24.09
N ARG A 210 -1.62 6.20 22.88
CA ARG A 210 -2.31 4.93 22.55
C ARG A 210 -1.36 3.74 22.57
N THR A 211 -0.12 3.88 22.10
CA THR A 211 0.87 2.80 22.14
C THR A 211 1.30 2.51 23.59
N ALA A 212 1.50 3.54 24.41
CA ALA A 212 1.81 3.40 25.83
C ALA A 212 0.69 2.69 26.61
N LEU A 213 -0.58 3.09 26.43
CA LEU A 213 -1.73 2.42 27.04
C LEU A 213 -1.86 0.96 26.57
N LYS A 214 -1.67 0.69 25.27
CA LYS A 214 -1.63 -0.68 24.74
C LYS A 214 -0.47 -1.50 25.31
N SER A 215 0.66 -0.88 25.64
CA SER A 215 1.79 -1.54 26.28
C SER A 215 1.44 -1.98 27.71
N GLN A 216 0.87 -1.06 28.50
CA GLN A 216 0.43 -1.32 29.87
C GLN A 216 -0.68 -2.39 29.94
N LEU A 217 -1.66 -2.34 29.04
CA LEU A 217 -2.69 -3.38 28.92
C LEU A 217 -2.12 -4.75 28.54
N ARG A 218 -1.05 -4.79 27.72
CA ARG A 218 -0.35 -6.03 27.38
C ARG A 218 0.41 -6.60 28.56
N GLN A 219 1.02 -5.75 29.39
CA GLN A 219 1.69 -6.19 30.63
C GLN A 219 0.67 -6.77 31.63
N ILE A 220 -0.46 -6.11 31.84
CA ILE A 220 -1.56 -6.65 32.67
C ILE A 220 -2.06 -8.00 32.11
N HIS A 221 -2.24 -8.09 30.78
CA HIS A 221 -2.65 -9.33 30.12
C HIS A 221 -1.60 -10.45 30.29
N GLN A 222 -0.31 -10.13 30.26
CA GLN A 222 0.78 -11.08 30.49
C GLN A 222 0.83 -11.54 31.94
N THR A 223 0.62 -10.65 32.92
CA THR A 223 0.55 -11.01 34.35
C THR A 223 -0.67 -11.88 34.64
N VAL A 224 -1.83 -11.58 34.05
CA VAL A 224 -3.02 -12.43 34.13
C VAL A 224 -2.75 -13.79 33.48
N ARG A 225 -2.06 -13.82 32.35
CA ARG A 225 -1.71 -15.07 31.63
C ARG A 225 -0.66 -15.91 32.35
N SER A 226 0.30 -15.30 33.06
CA SER A 226 1.27 -16.01 33.89
C SER A 226 0.63 -16.63 35.12
N LEU A 227 -0.34 -15.92 35.74
CA LEU A 227 -1.16 -16.44 36.82
C LEU A 227 -2.07 -17.60 36.36
N VAL A 228 -2.65 -17.49 35.17
CA VAL A 228 -3.45 -18.57 34.53
C VAL A 228 -2.58 -19.77 34.12
N ALA A 229 -1.28 -19.56 33.86
CA ALA A 229 -0.35 -20.60 33.46
C ALA A 229 0.43 -21.25 34.63
N GLY A 230 0.09 -20.93 35.88
CA GLY A 230 0.73 -21.52 37.08
C GLY A 230 2.21 -21.18 37.26
N ARG A 231 2.70 -20.11 36.64
CA ARG A 231 4.08 -19.62 36.82
C ARG A 231 4.11 -18.52 37.88
N PRO A 232 5.17 -18.43 38.72
CA PRO A 232 5.29 -17.33 39.66
C PRO A 232 5.28 -15.98 38.91
N PRO A 233 4.60 -14.95 39.43
CA PRO A 233 4.56 -13.66 38.77
C PRO A 233 5.98 -13.08 38.66
N LEU A 234 6.32 -12.54 37.49
CA LEU A 234 7.55 -11.75 37.33
C LEU A 234 7.48 -10.54 38.29
N PRO A 235 8.56 -10.21 39.02
CA PRO A 235 8.51 -9.23 40.09
C PRO A 235 8.64 -7.81 39.55
N VAL A 236 7.55 -7.18 39.12
CA VAL A 236 7.44 -5.70 39.05
C VAL A 236 5.96 -5.28 39.18
N LEU A 237 5.38 -5.41 40.36
CA LEU A 237 4.27 -4.56 40.78
C LEU A 237 4.79 -3.74 41.98
N PRO A 238 4.69 -2.40 41.97
CA PRO A 238 4.98 -1.62 43.16
C PRO A 238 4.11 -2.15 44.30
N SER A 239 4.72 -2.42 45.44
CA SER A 239 4.17 -3.17 46.57
C SER A 239 3.03 -2.48 47.33
N GLU A 240 2.56 -1.31 46.88
CA GLU A 240 1.45 -0.61 47.52
C GLU A 240 0.51 -0.01 46.45
N LEU A 241 -0.69 -0.58 46.35
CA LEU A 241 -1.81 0.07 45.67
C LEU A 241 -2.37 1.20 46.55
N PRO A 242 -2.74 2.36 45.98
CA PRO A 242 -3.38 3.45 46.72
C PRO A 242 -4.62 2.97 47.50
N PRO A 243 -4.93 3.57 48.67
CA PRO A 243 -6.03 3.14 49.56
C PRO A 243 -7.39 2.99 48.87
N ASP A 244 -7.64 3.77 47.82
CA ASP A 244 -8.90 3.83 47.08
C ASP A 244 -9.20 2.58 46.22
N LEU A 245 -8.21 1.72 45.98
CA LEU A 245 -8.33 0.53 45.11
C LEU A 245 -8.40 -0.80 45.88
N GLN A 246 -8.34 -0.77 47.21
CA GLN A 246 -8.46 -1.98 48.05
C GLN A 246 -9.79 -2.75 47.93
N PRO A 247 -10.96 -2.15 47.65
CA PRO A 247 -12.19 -2.92 47.50
C PRO A 247 -12.18 -3.89 46.30
N ILE A 248 -11.34 -3.62 45.28
CA ILE A 248 -11.29 -4.40 44.03
C ILE A 248 -10.51 -5.72 44.22
N SER A 249 -9.62 -5.83 45.21
CA SER A 249 -8.83 -7.05 45.40
C SER A 249 -9.70 -8.23 45.86
N LYS A 250 -10.69 -7.97 46.73
CA LYS A 250 -11.60 -9.01 47.25
C LYS A 250 -12.49 -9.65 46.19
N ASP A 251 -12.87 -8.89 45.16
CA ASP A 251 -13.67 -9.42 44.04
C ASP A 251 -12.79 -10.19 43.04
N MET A 252 -11.51 -9.80 42.92
CA MET A 252 -10.52 -10.49 42.09
C MET A 252 -10.13 -11.85 42.67
N ASP A 253 -9.99 -11.96 43.99
CA ASP A 253 -9.72 -13.22 44.69
C ASP A 253 -10.87 -14.22 44.55
N LYS A 254 -12.13 -13.73 44.58
CA LYS A 254 -13.33 -14.56 44.30
C LYS A 254 -13.38 -15.05 42.85
N LEU A 255 -12.92 -14.23 41.91
CA LEU A 255 -12.89 -14.59 40.48
C LEU A 255 -11.78 -15.59 40.19
N VAL A 256 -10.62 -15.45 40.83
CA VAL A 256 -9.49 -16.39 40.77
C VAL A 256 -9.88 -17.75 41.36
N ALA A 257 -10.57 -17.77 42.51
CA ALA A 257 -11.09 -19.01 43.10
C ALA A 257 -12.09 -19.75 42.17
N LYS A 258 -12.91 -18.99 41.43
CA LYS A 258 -13.91 -19.54 40.48
C LYS A 258 -13.30 -20.00 39.15
N VAL A 259 -12.16 -19.42 38.76
CA VAL A 259 -11.38 -19.83 37.57
C VAL A 259 -10.53 -21.05 37.88
N LEU A 260 -9.99 -21.16 39.11
CA LEU A 260 -9.24 -22.34 39.56
C LEU A 260 -10.14 -23.58 39.69
N SER A 261 -11.41 -23.44 40.10
CA SER A 261 -12.37 -24.55 40.10
C SER A 261 -12.81 -25.01 38.70
N LEU A 262 -12.48 -24.28 37.64
CA LEU A 262 -12.70 -24.66 36.24
C LEU A 262 -11.44 -25.25 35.57
N ALA A 263 -10.30 -25.24 36.26
CA ALA A 263 -8.99 -25.62 35.71
C ALA A 263 -8.61 -27.11 35.91
N ASP A 264 -9.40 -27.88 36.65
CA ASP A 264 -9.14 -29.30 36.97
C ASP A 264 -9.46 -30.31 35.83
N PHE A 265 -9.51 -29.90 34.57
CA PHE A 265 -9.85 -30.80 33.44
C PHE A 265 -8.76 -30.98 32.37
N ARG A 266 -7.50 -30.63 32.63
CA ARG A 266 -6.44 -30.76 31.61
C ARG A 266 -5.13 -31.34 32.11
N THR A 267 -5.18 -32.62 32.41
CA THR A 267 -4.07 -33.54 32.19
C THR A 267 -4.63 -34.80 31.54
N VAL A 268 -3.86 -35.37 30.58
CA VAL A 268 -4.01 -36.68 29.92
C VAL A 268 -4.25 -36.64 28.39
N HIS A 269 -3.24 -37.22 27.70
CA HIS A 269 -3.14 -37.72 26.32
C HIS A 269 -2.65 -36.82 25.16
N LEU A 270 -1.31 -36.79 25.06
CA LEU A 270 -0.56 -36.98 23.82
C LEU A 270 -0.75 -38.41 23.30
N SER A 271 -1.57 -38.58 22.27
CA SER A 271 -1.50 -39.59 21.20
C SER A 271 -2.91 -39.83 20.62
N GLN A 272 -2.97 -39.89 19.29
CA GLN A 272 -4.12 -40.26 18.45
C GLN A 272 -5.34 -39.29 18.43
N GLU A 273 -5.72 -38.97 17.18
CA GLU A 273 -7.01 -38.43 16.71
C GLU A 273 -7.95 -37.83 17.76
N LYS A 274 -7.89 -36.51 17.95
CA LYS A 274 -9.02 -35.76 18.51
C LYS A 274 -9.29 -34.53 17.66
N ASP A 275 -10.46 -34.53 17.04
CA ASP A 275 -11.05 -33.44 16.27
C ASP A 275 -10.79 -32.09 16.95
N SER A 276 -10.15 -31.20 16.21
CA SER A 276 -9.98 -29.83 16.60
C SER A 276 -11.35 -29.19 16.89
N THR A 277 -11.42 -28.32 17.91
CA THR A 277 -12.65 -27.59 18.28
C THR A 277 -13.32 -26.88 17.11
N TRP A 278 -12.55 -26.49 16.07
CA TRP A 278 -13.10 -25.89 14.85
C TRP A 278 -13.80 -26.93 13.95
N LEU A 279 -13.27 -28.16 13.80
CA LEU A 279 -13.92 -29.24 13.05
C LEU A 279 -15.25 -29.60 13.68
N THR A 280 -15.32 -29.68 15.01
CA THR A 280 -16.58 -29.94 15.71
C THR A 280 -17.60 -28.84 15.46
N SER A 281 -17.18 -27.56 15.51
CA SER A 281 -18.06 -26.41 15.23
C SER A 281 -18.54 -26.40 13.77
N LEU A 282 -17.65 -26.71 12.83
CA LEU A 282 -17.97 -26.79 11.41
C LEU A 282 -18.92 -27.95 11.13
N ARG A 283 -18.65 -29.13 11.67
CA ARG A 283 -19.50 -30.32 11.56
C ARG A 283 -20.91 -30.06 12.11
N LYS A 284 -21.02 -29.38 13.26
CA LYS A 284 -22.31 -28.95 13.82
C LYS A 284 -23.04 -27.99 12.88
N SER A 285 -22.32 -27.09 12.22
CA SER A 285 -22.89 -26.15 11.24
C SER A 285 -23.32 -26.83 9.95
N MET A 286 -22.63 -27.90 9.55
CA MET A 286 -22.91 -28.69 8.35
C MET A 286 -24.19 -29.53 8.46
N LYS A 287 -24.70 -29.85 9.67
CA LYS A 287 -25.97 -30.59 9.88
C LYS A 287 -26.18 -31.81 8.94
N ASN A 288 -25.15 -32.61 8.71
CA ASN A 288 -25.12 -33.78 7.79
C ASN A 288 -25.21 -33.46 6.27
N ARG A 289 -25.04 -32.21 5.84
CA ARG A 289 -24.91 -31.86 4.42
C ARG A 289 -23.66 -32.51 3.83
N LYS A 290 -23.79 -33.12 2.65
CA LYS A 290 -22.65 -33.65 1.90
C LYS A 290 -21.84 -32.51 1.31
N LEU A 291 -20.52 -32.61 1.41
CA LEU A 291 -19.57 -31.69 0.75
C LEU A 291 -19.05 -32.32 -0.54
N ILE A 292 -19.16 -31.58 -1.64
CA ILE A 292 -18.60 -31.95 -2.93
C ILE A 292 -17.55 -30.92 -3.30
N VAL A 293 -16.30 -31.33 -3.46
CA VAL A 293 -15.20 -30.48 -3.90
C VAL A 293 -14.90 -30.81 -5.36
N ILE A 294 -14.82 -29.79 -6.21
CA ILE A 294 -14.48 -29.97 -7.63
C ILE A 294 -13.21 -29.16 -7.91
N ALA A 295 -12.11 -29.85 -8.25
CA ALA A 295 -10.81 -29.24 -8.47
C ALA A 295 -10.06 -29.92 -9.61
N ASN A 296 -9.20 -29.19 -10.33
CA ASN A 296 -8.53 -29.78 -11.50
C ASN A 296 -7.51 -30.85 -11.08
N ARG A 297 -6.90 -30.69 -9.90
CA ARG A 297 -5.93 -31.64 -9.36
C ARG A 297 -6.60 -32.58 -8.36
N GLU A 298 -6.27 -33.86 -8.49
CA GLU A 298 -6.66 -34.90 -7.54
C GLU A 298 -5.75 -34.91 -6.29
N PRO A 299 -6.26 -35.38 -5.13
CA PRO A 299 -5.49 -35.49 -3.90
C PRO A 299 -4.55 -36.71 -3.86
N TYR A 300 -4.78 -37.72 -4.71
CA TYR A 300 -4.02 -38.96 -4.81
C TYR A 300 -3.89 -39.39 -6.26
N ILE A 301 -2.66 -39.49 -6.76
CA ILE A 301 -2.36 -39.90 -8.14
C ILE A 301 -1.75 -41.31 -8.11
N HIS A 302 -2.21 -42.22 -8.95
CA HIS A 302 -1.64 -43.56 -9.10
C HIS A 302 -0.74 -43.59 -10.34
N GLN A 303 0.52 -43.95 -10.14
CA GLN A 303 1.49 -44.06 -11.22
C GLN A 303 2.12 -45.45 -11.25
N HIS A 304 2.32 -45.98 -12.45
CA HIS A 304 3.13 -47.17 -12.63
C HIS A 304 4.60 -46.88 -12.29
N ALA A 305 5.12 -47.61 -11.31
CA ALA A 305 6.53 -47.73 -10.97
C ALA A 305 7.00 -49.15 -11.31
N GLY A 306 7.25 -49.39 -12.61
CA GLY A 306 7.47 -50.75 -13.12
C GLY A 306 6.19 -51.58 -13.07
N ALA A 307 6.23 -52.74 -12.42
CA ALA A 307 5.07 -53.61 -12.23
C ALA A 307 4.17 -53.25 -11.03
N GLN A 308 4.58 -52.26 -10.21
CA GLN A 308 3.84 -51.84 -9.03
C GLN A 308 3.17 -50.49 -9.27
N VAL A 309 2.02 -50.28 -8.62
CA VAL A 309 1.33 -48.99 -8.59
C VAL A 309 1.79 -48.22 -7.36
N GLN A 310 2.36 -47.04 -7.56
CA GLN A 310 2.74 -46.12 -6.50
C GLN A 310 1.69 -45.01 -6.36
N VAL A 311 1.27 -44.74 -5.12
CA VAL A 311 0.41 -43.60 -4.80
C VAL A 311 1.28 -42.38 -4.51
N ILE A 312 1.05 -41.31 -5.27
CA ILE A 312 1.71 -40.02 -5.09
C ILE A 312 0.69 -39.01 -4.57
N ARG A 313 1.05 -38.35 -3.46
CA ARG A 313 0.28 -37.22 -2.93
C ARG A 313 0.90 -35.92 -3.44
N PRO A 314 0.24 -35.18 -4.35
CA PRO A 314 0.79 -33.93 -4.87
C PRO A 314 0.87 -32.86 -3.78
N ALA A 315 1.92 -32.06 -3.80
CA ALA A 315 2.06 -30.89 -2.93
C ALA A 315 1.03 -29.82 -3.33
N SER A 316 -0.11 -29.78 -2.63
CA SER A 316 -1.22 -28.87 -2.92
C SER A 316 -1.81 -28.29 -1.64
N GLY A 317 -1.67 -26.97 -1.46
CA GLY A 317 -2.28 -26.25 -0.33
C GLY A 317 -3.81 -26.40 -0.28
N LEU A 318 -4.46 -26.59 -1.43
CA LEU A 318 -5.88 -26.88 -1.53
C LEU A 318 -6.25 -28.22 -0.88
N VAL A 319 -5.48 -29.28 -1.20
CA VAL A 319 -5.69 -30.63 -0.64
C VAL A 319 -5.49 -30.58 0.87
N THR A 320 -4.40 -29.97 1.33
CA THR A 320 -4.11 -29.80 2.77
C THR A 320 -5.25 -29.08 3.52
N ALA A 321 -5.90 -28.11 2.88
CA ALA A 321 -6.95 -27.31 3.52
C ALA A 321 -8.32 -28.00 3.55
N LEU A 322 -8.73 -28.66 2.46
CA LEU A 322 -10.08 -29.22 2.30
C LEU A 322 -10.20 -30.71 2.64
N GLU A 323 -9.13 -31.48 2.45
CA GLU A 323 -9.15 -32.91 2.72
C GLU A 323 -9.54 -33.24 4.17
N PRO A 324 -9.01 -32.54 5.21
CA PRO A 324 -9.40 -32.82 6.60
C PRO A 324 -10.89 -32.64 6.87
N ILE A 325 -11.56 -31.76 6.12
CA ILE A 325 -13.01 -31.55 6.24
C ILE A 325 -13.77 -32.68 5.55
N LEU A 326 -13.32 -33.11 4.37
CA LEU A 326 -13.91 -34.24 3.65
C LEU A 326 -13.78 -35.55 4.41
N ARG A 327 -12.61 -35.82 5.02
CA ARG A 327 -12.39 -36.99 5.87
C ARG A 327 -13.37 -37.06 7.05
N GLN A 328 -13.81 -35.91 7.55
CA GLN A 328 -14.66 -35.79 8.75
C GLN A 328 -16.15 -35.80 8.45
N CYS A 329 -16.55 -35.14 7.36
CA CYS A 329 -17.97 -35.02 6.99
C CYS A 329 -18.42 -36.15 6.06
N GLY A 330 -17.47 -36.90 5.48
CA GLY A 330 -17.71 -37.65 4.26
C GLY A 330 -17.97 -36.70 3.08
N GLY A 331 -17.76 -37.17 1.87
CA GLY A 331 -18.01 -36.35 0.69
C GLY A 331 -17.39 -36.89 -0.58
N LEU A 332 -17.44 -36.07 -1.61
CA LEU A 332 -16.99 -36.40 -2.96
C LEU A 332 -15.96 -35.37 -3.42
N TRP A 333 -14.78 -35.82 -3.82
CA TRP A 333 -13.80 -35.01 -4.54
C TRP A 333 -13.85 -35.38 -6.02
N ILE A 334 -14.15 -34.43 -6.90
CA ILE A 334 -14.15 -34.63 -8.35
C ILE A 334 -12.91 -33.96 -8.94
N ALA A 335 -12.07 -34.71 -9.64
CA ALA A 335 -10.84 -34.21 -10.25
C ALA A 335 -10.48 -34.88 -11.58
N HIS A 336 -9.57 -34.28 -12.34
CA HIS A 336 -8.99 -34.93 -13.52
C HIS A 336 -8.08 -36.07 -13.07
N GLY A 337 -8.30 -37.29 -13.60
CA GLY A 337 -7.41 -38.44 -13.38
C GLY A 337 -6.18 -38.35 -14.28
N SER A 338 -5.03 -38.04 -13.68
CA SER A 338 -3.80 -37.68 -14.40
C SER A 338 -2.70 -38.73 -14.35
N GLY A 339 -2.84 -39.72 -13.46
CA GLY A 339 -1.91 -40.81 -13.25
C GLY A 339 -2.00 -41.89 -14.31
N SER A 340 -0.87 -42.52 -14.60
CA SER A 340 -0.80 -43.60 -15.58
C SER A 340 -1.54 -44.87 -15.15
N ALA A 341 -1.76 -45.05 -13.84
CA ALA A 341 -2.48 -46.17 -13.24
C ALA A 341 -3.85 -45.75 -12.66
N ASP A 342 -4.34 -44.55 -12.96
CA ASP A 342 -5.58 -44.05 -12.36
C ASP A 342 -6.83 -44.77 -12.89
N VAL A 343 -6.81 -45.16 -14.16
CA VAL A 343 -7.94 -45.86 -14.82
C VAL A 343 -8.12 -47.27 -14.25
N GLU A 344 -7.02 -47.98 -13.99
CA GLU A 344 -7.05 -49.36 -13.46
C GLU A 344 -7.38 -49.43 -11.96
N THR A 345 -7.19 -48.32 -11.22
CA THR A 345 -7.44 -48.25 -9.78
C THR A 345 -8.83 -47.74 -9.43
N ALA A 346 -9.55 -47.18 -10.40
CA ALA A 346 -10.90 -46.67 -10.23
C ALA A 346 -11.94 -47.71 -10.65
N ASP A 347 -13.14 -47.63 -10.07
CA ASP A 347 -14.28 -48.44 -10.49
C ASP A 347 -14.88 -47.99 -11.83
N ALA A 348 -15.98 -48.63 -12.25
CA ALA A 348 -16.66 -48.32 -13.51
C ALA A 348 -17.22 -46.88 -13.58
N GLN A 349 -17.41 -46.22 -12.44
CA GLN A 349 -17.84 -44.83 -12.32
C GLN A 349 -16.66 -43.85 -12.22
N GLY A 350 -15.42 -44.36 -12.28
CA GLY A 350 -14.21 -43.59 -12.08
C GLY A 350 -13.97 -43.24 -10.61
N GLU A 351 -14.56 -43.98 -9.67
CA GLU A 351 -14.46 -43.72 -8.24
C GLU A 351 -13.43 -44.60 -7.54
N ILE A 352 -12.83 -44.04 -6.49
CA ILE A 352 -11.95 -44.75 -5.56
C ILE A 352 -12.14 -44.19 -4.15
N ALA A 353 -12.19 -45.07 -3.17
CA ALA A 353 -12.29 -44.69 -1.77
C ALA A 353 -10.91 -44.22 -1.25
N VAL A 354 -10.85 -43.04 -0.63
CA VAL A 354 -9.62 -42.40 -0.18
C VAL A 354 -9.76 -41.82 1.23
N PRO A 355 -8.65 -41.62 1.98
CA PRO A 355 -7.27 -42.01 1.69
C PRO A 355 -7.06 -43.54 1.59
N PRO A 356 -6.04 -44.02 0.85
CA PRO A 356 -5.83 -45.46 0.62
C PRO A 356 -5.69 -46.32 1.90
N SER A 357 -5.14 -45.77 2.98
CA SER A 357 -4.93 -46.51 4.22
C SER A 357 -6.19 -46.60 5.10
N HIS A 358 -7.04 -45.58 5.06
CA HIS A 358 -8.26 -45.48 5.88
C HIS A 358 -9.32 -44.71 5.09
N PRO A 359 -10.07 -45.37 4.20
CA PRO A 359 -11.02 -44.68 3.33
C PRO A 359 -12.13 -43.98 4.11
N THR A 360 -12.29 -42.68 3.88
CA THR A 360 -13.23 -41.81 4.60
C THR A 360 -14.07 -40.92 3.68
N TYR A 361 -13.65 -40.76 2.42
CA TYR A 361 -14.40 -40.04 1.39
C TYR A 361 -14.11 -40.64 0.00
N THR A 362 -14.88 -40.22 -1.01
CA THR A 362 -14.75 -40.74 -2.39
C THR A 362 -14.02 -39.74 -3.27
N LEU A 363 -13.05 -40.21 -4.05
CA LEU A 363 -12.45 -39.49 -5.17
C LEU A 363 -13.08 -40.02 -6.46
N ARG A 364 -13.69 -39.15 -7.25
CA ARG A 364 -14.20 -39.44 -8.60
C ARG A 364 -13.33 -38.76 -9.64
N ARG A 365 -12.82 -39.54 -10.59
CA ARG A 365 -11.97 -39.08 -11.67
C ARG A 365 -12.78 -38.78 -12.92
N VAL A 366 -12.49 -37.64 -13.53
CA VAL A 366 -12.97 -37.24 -14.85
C VAL A 366 -11.84 -37.50 -15.83
N TRP A 367 -12.14 -38.26 -16.88
CA TRP A 367 -11.19 -38.60 -17.92
C TRP A 367 -11.22 -37.56 -19.05
N LEU A 368 -10.06 -36.98 -19.35
CA LEU A 368 -9.86 -36.09 -20.49
C LEU A 368 -8.98 -36.77 -21.53
N THR A 369 -9.31 -36.61 -22.81
CA THR A 369 -8.39 -37.04 -23.88
C THR A 369 -7.18 -36.11 -23.92
N LYS A 370 -6.11 -36.52 -24.62
CA LYS A 370 -4.91 -35.68 -24.78
C LYS A 370 -5.23 -34.36 -25.47
N GLU A 371 -6.15 -34.38 -26.44
CA GLU A 371 -6.60 -33.21 -27.19
C GLU A 371 -7.41 -32.27 -26.28
N GLU A 372 -8.28 -32.82 -25.44
CA GLU A 372 -9.01 -32.04 -24.44
C GLU A 372 -8.07 -31.43 -23.41
N GLU A 373 -7.11 -32.18 -22.87
CA GLU A 373 -6.11 -31.66 -21.95
C GLU A 373 -5.26 -30.56 -22.60
N ALA A 374 -4.85 -30.74 -23.86
CA ALA A 374 -4.13 -29.75 -24.65
C ALA A 374 -4.93 -28.45 -24.80
N GLY A 375 -6.20 -28.53 -25.22
CA GLY A 375 -7.04 -27.36 -25.46
C GLY A 375 -7.51 -26.67 -24.17
N TYR A 376 -8.01 -27.42 -23.20
CA TYR A 376 -8.56 -26.87 -21.95
C TYR A 376 -7.47 -26.46 -20.96
N TYR A 377 -6.56 -27.37 -20.60
CA TYR A 377 -5.61 -27.14 -19.52
C TYR A 377 -4.40 -26.36 -20.01
N TYR A 378 -3.70 -26.83 -21.03
CA TYR A 378 -2.52 -26.12 -21.54
C TYR A 378 -2.91 -24.83 -22.29
N GLY A 379 -3.87 -24.91 -23.21
CA GLY A 379 -4.36 -23.76 -23.99
C GLY A 379 -5.14 -22.75 -23.16
N PHE A 380 -6.45 -22.93 -23.02
CA PHE A 380 -7.31 -21.86 -22.47
C PHE A 380 -6.97 -21.47 -21.04
N ALA A 381 -6.76 -22.45 -20.16
CA ALA A 381 -6.49 -22.17 -18.75
C ALA A 381 -5.09 -21.58 -18.52
N ASN A 382 -4.03 -22.18 -19.09
CA ASN A 382 -2.64 -21.80 -18.76
C ASN A 382 -1.94 -20.88 -19.77
N GLU A 383 -2.33 -20.86 -21.05
CA GLU A 383 -1.90 -19.84 -22.02
C GLU A 383 -2.86 -18.65 -22.11
N GLY A 384 -4.15 -18.83 -21.77
CA GLY A 384 -5.16 -17.79 -21.78
C GLY A 384 -5.38 -17.13 -20.41
N LEU A 385 -6.09 -17.81 -19.50
CA LEU A 385 -6.55 -17.24 -18.21
C LEU A 385 -5.40 -16.95 -17.23
N TRP A 386 -4.39 -17.81 -17.15
CA TRP A 386 -3.26 -17.63 -16.24
C TRP A 386 -2.51 -16.31 -16.50
N PRO A 387 -1.99 -16.01 -17.71
CA PRO A 387 -1.37 -14.72 -18.00
C PRO A 387 -2.37 -13.55 -18.01
N LEU A 388 -3.64 -13.77 -18.33
CA LEU A 388 -4.67 -12.72 -18.23
C LEU A 388 -4.81 -12.20 -16.80
N CYS A 389 -4.84 -13.13 -15.84
CA CYS A 389 -5.06 -12.80 -14.43
C CYS A 389 -3.77 -12.40 -13.72
N HIS A 390 -2.64 -12.96 -14.13
CA HIS A 390 -1.32 -12.57 -13.65
C HIS A 390 -0.70 -11.54 -14.58
N LEU A 391 -0.85 -10.26 -14.24
CA LEU A 391 -0.21 -9.08 -14.88
C LEU A 391 1.35 -9.10 -14.85
N ALA A 392 1.98 -10.22 -15.19
CA ALA A 392 3.41 -10.49 -15.21
C ALA A 392 3.98 -10.44 -16.65
N HIS A 393 3.46 -9.52 -17.47
CA HIS A 393 3.94 -9.19 -18.82
C HIS A 393 3.99 -10.33 -19.86
N THR A 394 3.41 -11.49 -19.56
CA THR A 394 3.20 -12.55 -20.56
C THR A 394 1.86 -12.31 -21.26
N ARG A 395 1.86 -12.27 -22.59
CA ARG A 395 0.64 -12.03 -23.37
C ARG A 395 -0.29 -13.26 -23.30
N PRO A 396 -1.58 -13.10 -22.94
CA PRO A 396 -2.53 -14.20 -23.01
C PRO A 396 -2.83 -14.58 -24.46
N ILE A 397 -2.99 -15.88 -24.72
CA ILE A 397 -3.32 -16.44 -26.03
C ILE A 397 -4.70 -17.08 -25.96
N PHE A 398 -5.58 -16.66 -26.88
CA PHE A 398 -6.95 -17.15 -26.97
C PHE A 398 -7.20 -17.76 -28.35
N ARG A 399 -7.65 -19.02 -28.37
CA ARG A 399 -8.02 -19.74 -29.58
C ARG A 399 -9.43 -20.30 -29.41
N LEU A 400 -10.25 -20.24 -30.46
CA LEU A 400 -11.62 -20.76 -30.42
C LEU A 400 -11.66 -22.27 -30.12
N SER A 401 -10.70 -23.03 -30.65
CA SER A 401 -10.51 -24.46 -30.33
C SER A 401 -10.36 -24.68 -28.84
N ASP A 402 -9.50 -23.89 -28.18
CA ASP A 402 -9.16 -24.03 -26.78
C ASP A 402 -10.36 -23.67 -25.91
N TRP A 403 -11.11 -22.62 -26.28
CA TRP A 403 -12.38 -22.26 -25.64
C TRP A 403 -13.41 -23.39 -25.71
N ASN A 404 -13.57 -24.03 -26.88
CA ASN A 404 -14.51 -25.13 -27.03
C ASN A 404 -14.13 -26.33 -26.15
N HIS A 405 -12.83 -26.66 -26.05
CA HIS A 405 -12.35 -27.66 -25.10
C HIS A 405 -12.55 -27.24 -23.65
N TYR A 406 -12.35 -25.96 -23.31
CA TYR A 406 -12.60 -25.44 -21.97
C TYR A 406 -14.07 -25.59 -21.55
N ARG A 407 -14.99 -25.27 -22.46
CA ARG A 407 -16.43 -25.48 -22.29
C ARG A 407 -16.78 -26.96 -22.15
N ALA A 408 -16.23 -27.82 -23.01
CA ALA A 408 -16.48 -29.26 -23.00
C ALA A 408 -15.96 -29.91 -21.70
N ALA A 409 -14.77 -29.53 -21.25
CA ALA A 409 -14.22 -29.98 -19.97
C ALA A 409 -15.12 -29.52 -18.80
N ASN A 410 -15.51 -28.25 -18.75
CA ASN A 410 -16.45 -27.76 -17.72
C ASN A 410 -17.78 -28.55 -17.73
N GLN A 411 -18.29 -28.91 -18.91
CA GLN A 411 -19.48 -29.74 -19.04
C GLN A 411 -19.26 -31.15 -18.50
N LYS A 412 -18.15 -31.83 -18.84
CA LYS A 412 -17.81 -33.16 -18.29
C LYS A 412 -17.71 -33.15 -16.76
N PHE A 413 -17.09 -32.12 -16.20
CA PHE A 413 -17.03 -31.94 -14.75
C PHE A 413 -18.40 -31.63 -14.14
N SER A 414 -19.27 -30.91 -14.86
CA SER A 414 -20.66 -30.72 -14.46
C SER A 414 -21.38 -32.07 -14.42
N ASP A 415 -21.27 -32.88 -15.48
CA ASP A 415 -21.93 -34.17 -15.64
C ASP A 415 -21.45 -35.20 -14.60
N ALA A 416 -20.19 -35.09 -14.17
CA ALA A 416 -19.63 -35.91 -13.10
C ALA A 416 -20.25 -35.64 -11.72
N VAL A 417 -21.01 -34.55 -11.52
CA VAL A 417 -21.77 -34.32 -10.28
C VAL A 417 -23.03 -35.21 -10.29
N PRO A 418 -23.24 -36.07 -9.28
CA PRO A 418 -24.42 -36.92 -9.17
C PRO A 418 -25.72 -36.12 -9.15
N GLU A 419 -26.77 -36.61 -9.82
CA GLU A 419 -28.09 -35.96 -9.81
C GLU A 419 -28.69 -35.86 -8.40
N SER A 420 -28.45 -36.85 -7.54
CA SER A 420 -28.87 -36.82 -6.13
C SER A 420 -28.30 -35.63 -5.38
N ALA A 421 -27.06 -35.24 -5.65
CA ALA A 421 -26.45 -34.07 -5.05
C ALA A 421 -27.08 -32.75 -5.53
N LEU A 422 -27.66 -32.72 -6.73
CA LEU A 422 -28.39 -31.57 -7.25
C LEU A 422 -29.80 -31.45 -6.63
N GLY A 423 -30.37 -32.55 -6.12
CA GLY A 423 -31.69 -32.59 -5.47
C GLY A 423 -31.68 -32.44 -3.94
N GLU A 424 -30.50 -32.42 -3.31
CA GLU A 424 -30.33 -32.32 -1.85
C GLU A 424 -29.80 -30.93 -1.45
N ASP A 425 -29.88 -30.59 -0.15
CA ASP A 425 -29.23 -29.42 0.47
C ASP A 425 -27.69 -29.63 0.59
N SER A 426 -27.05 -29.99 -0.52
CA SER A 426 -25.62 -30.27 -0.61
C SER A 426 -24.80 -28.98 -0.76
N LEU A 427 -23.52 -29.05 -0.36
CA LEU A 427 -22.56 -27.98 -0.56
C LEU A 427 -21.60 -28.37 -1.68
N ILE A 428 -21.62 -27.63 -2.78
CA ILE A 428 -20.69 -27.83 -3.91
C ILE A 428 -19.68 -26.70 -3.90
N LEU A 429 -18.39 -27.05 -3.82
CA LEU A 429 -17.30 -26.10 -3.77
C LEU A 429 -16.37 -26.29 -4.97
N VAL A 430 -16.51 -25.39 -5.95
CA VAL A 430 -15.74 -25.34 -7.18
C VAL A 430 -14.41 -24.61 -6.92
N GLN A 431 -13.31 -25.17 -7.41
CA GLN A 431 -11.97 -24.66 -7.15
C GLN A 431 -11.31 -24.16 -8.43
N ASP A 432 -11.04 -22.86 -8.42
CA ASP A 432 -10.11 -22.16 -9.28
C ASP A 432 -10.54 -21.88 -10.73
N TYR A 433 -9.69 -21.15 -11.44
CA TYR A 433 -9.89 -20.60 -12.80
C TYR A 433 -10.17 -21.63 -13.89
N HIS A 434 -9.94 -22.90 -13.62
CA HIS A 434 -10.26 -24.01 -14.52
C HIS A 434 -11.77 -24.17 -14.74
N PHE A 435 -12.59 -23.74 -13.78
CA PHE A 435 -14.02 -24.06 -13.75
C PHE A 435 -14.93 -22.84 -13.64
N ALA A 436 -14.60 -21.76 -14.35
CA ALA A 436 -15.39 -20.53 -14.29
C ALA A 436 -16.84 -20.73 -14.75
N LEU A 437 -17.11 -21.69 -15.65
CA LEU A 437 -18.46 -21.94 -16.20
C LEU A 437 -19.29 -22.90 -15.35
N LEU A 438 -18.62 -23.72 -14.56
CA LEU A 438 -19.22 -24.84 -13.85
C LEU A 438 -20.37 -24.44 -12.89
N PRO A 439 -20.29 -23.34 -12.11
CA PRO A 439 -21.39 -22.98 -11.20
C PRO A 439 -22.72 -22.78 -11.92
N ARG A 440 -22.72 -22.07 -13.06
CA ARG A 440 -23.92 -21.86 -13.87
C ARG A 440 -24.41 -23.16 -14.51
N MET A 441 -23.51 -23.98 -15.06
CA MET A 441 -23.86 -25.28 -15.66
C MET A 441 -24.58 -26.19 -14.64
N LEU A 442 -24.13 -26.20 -13.38
CA LEU A 442 -24.77 -26.96 -12.30
C LEU A 442 -26.18 -26.44 -11.98
N LYS A 443 -26.38 -25.11 -11.89
CA LYS A 443 -27.72 -24.53 -11.70
C LYS A 443 -28.65 -24.86 -12.87
N GLU A 444 -28.15 -24.83 -14.10
CA GLU A 444 -28.92 -25.20 -15.30
C GLU A 444 -29.28 -26.69 -15.32
N ARG A 445 -28.35 -27.59 -14.96
CA ARG A 445 -28.65 -29.01 -14.78
C ARG A 445 -29.74 -29.22 -13.71
N LYS A 446 -29.65 -28.55 -12.56
CA LYS A 446 -30.69 -28.61 -11.52
C LYS A 446 -32.07 -28.19 -12.06
N ARG A 447 -32.17 -27.07 -12.78
CA ARG A 447 -33.45 -26.63 -13.37
C ARG A 447 -34.10 -27.65 -14.32
N LYS A 448 -33.31 -28.54 -14.93
CA LYS A 448 -33.79 -29.59 -15.83
C LYS A 448 -34.20 -30.88 -15.11
N THR A 449 -33.89 -31.04 -13.82
CA THR A 449 -34.30 -32.21 -13.03
C THR A 449 -35.81 -32.19 -12.78
N ALA A 450 -36.42 -33.38 -12.68
CA ALA A 450 -37.88 -33.55 -12.53
C ALA A 450 -38.45 -32.94 -11.24
N ASP A 451 -37.61 -32.77 -10.21
CA ASP A 451 -37.98 -32.14 -8.95
C ASP A 451 -37.47 -30.70 -8.89
N ALA A 452 -38.17 -29.80 -9.59
CA ALA A 452 -37.92 -28.35 -9.55
C ALA A 452 -38.25 -27.72 -8.19
N THR A 453 -38.98 -28.44 -7.32
CA THR A 453 -39.37 -28.01 -5.97
C THR A 453 -38.34 -28.34 -4.89
N ALA A 454 -37.44 -29.30 -5.14
CA ALA A 454 -36.37 -29.65 -4.22
C ALA A 454 -35.36 -28.51 -4.00
N VAL A 455 -34.88 -28.41 -2.77
CA VAL A 455 -33.88 -27.43 -2.32
C VAL A 455 -32.67 -27.45 -3.27
N SER A 456 -32.31 -26.28 -3.81
CA SER A 456 -31.15 -26.16 -4.68
C SER A 456 -29.85 -26.27 -3.87
N PRO A 457 -28.80 -26.94 -4.41
CA PRO A 457 -27.52 -27.02 -3.75
C PRO A 457 -26.90 -25.62 -3.62
N LYS A 458 -26.16 -25.40 -2.54
CA LYS A 458 -25.39 -24.18 -2.35
C LYS A 458 -24.06 -24.35 -3.08
N ILE A 459 -23.81 -23.46 -4.02
CA ILE A 459 -22.62 -23.54 -4.89
C ILE A 459 -21.66 -22.41 -4.53
N GLY A 460 -20.46 -22.75 -4.09
CA GLY A 460 -19.36 -21.80 -3.93
C GLY A 460 -18.32 -21.99 -5.05
N ILE A 461 -17.70 -20.90 -5.50
CA ILE A 461 -16.46 -20.97 -6.27
C ILE A 461 -15.38 -20.17 -5.55
N PHE A 462 -14.19 -20.74 -5.39
CA PHE A 462 -13.05 -20.03 -4.83
C PHE A 462 -11.95 -19.87 -5.90
N TRP A 463 -11.55 -18.63 -6.16
CA TRP A 463 -10.57 -18.24 -7.18
C TRP A 463 -9.20 -18.02 -6.53
N HIS A 464 -8.23 -18.91 -6.80
CA HIS A 464 -6.93 -18.93 -6.10
C HIS A 464 -5.87 -18.04 -6.72
N ILE A 465 -6.05 -17.67 -7.99
CA ILE A 465 -5.15 -16.73 -8.66
C ILE A 465 -5.61 -15.28 -8.43
N PRO A 466 -4.84 -14.25 -8.80
CA PRO A 466 -5.34 -12.88 -8.75
C PRO A 466 -6.57 -12.67 -9.63
N TRP A 467 -7.38 -11.67 -9.30
CA TRP A 467 -8.38 -11.14 -10.23
C TRP A 467 -7.89 -9.82 -10.81
N PRO A 468 -7.74 -9.70 -12.14
CA PRO A 468 -7.20 -8.49 -12.77
C PRO A 468 -8.21 -7.34 -12.73
N ASN A 469 -7.76 -6.13 -13.11
CA ASN A 469 -8.69 -5.01 -13.28
C ASN A 469 -9.62 -5.26 -14.50
N PRO A 470 -10.73 -4.51 -14.62
CA PRO A 470 -11.69 -4.71 -15.71
C PRO A 470 -11.08 -4.60 -17.10
N GLU A 471 -10.16 -3.65 -17.33
CA GLU A 471 -9.50 -3.45 -18.62
C GLU A 471 -8.70 -4.67 -19.07
N ALA A 472 -7.88 -5.22 -18.15
CA ALA A 472 -7.09 -6.40 -18.44
C ALA A 472 -7.99 -7.62 -18.62
N PHE A 473 -9.02 -7.81 -17.79
CA PHE A 473 -9.97 -8.90 -17.97
C PHE A 473 -10.70 -8.84 -19.32
N GLY A 474 -11.00 -7.62 -19.78
CA GLY A 474 -11.63 -7.34 -21.07
C GLY A 474 -10.88 -7.86 -22.30
N ILE A 475 -9.59 -8.19 -22.18
CA ILE A 475 -8.79 -8.80 -23.26
C ILE A 475 -9.35 -10.18 -23.65
N CYS A 476 -9.99 -10.90 -22.73
CA CYS A 476 -10.58 -12.21 -23.03
C CYS A 476 -11.83 -12.06 -23.93
N PRO A 477 -11.89 -12.72 -25.10
CA PRO A 477 -13.06 -12.65 -25.98
C PRO A 477 -14.36 -13.17 -25.37
N TRP A 478 -14.26 -14.11 -24.42
CA TRP A 478 -15.40 -14.76 -23.75
C TRP A 478 -15.59 -14.26 -22.32
N ASN A 479 -15.23 -12.99 -22.05
CA ASN A 479 -15.29 -12.41 -20.71
C ASN A 479 -16.71 -12.48 -20.11
N GLN A 480 -17.77 -12.23 -20.90
CA GLN A 480 -19.14 -12.25 -20.41
C GLN A 480 -19.57 -13.67 -20.02
N GLU A 481 -19.22 -14.67 -20.82
CA GLU A 481 -19.53 -16.08 -20.56
C GLU A 481 -18.85 -16.56 -19.28
N LEU A 482 -17.58 -16.19 -19.06
CA LEU A 482 -16.85 -16.50 -17.83
C LEU A 482 -17.52 -15.85 -16.61
N LEU A 483 -17.85 -14.56 -16.67
CA LEU A 483 -18.52 -13.85 -15.58
C LEU A 483 -19.89 -14.46 -15.28
N ARG A 484 -20.71 -14.70 -16.32
CA ARG A 484 -22.02 -15.35 -16.18
C ARG A 484 -21.91 -16.77 -15.61
N GLY A 485 -20.85 -17.49 -15.98
CA GLY A 485 -20.50 -18.79 -15.43
C GLY A 485 -20.29 -18.72 -13.91
N MET A 486 -19.45 -17.79 -13.47
CA MET A 486 -19.10 -17.62 -12.06
C MET A 486 -20.28 -17.11 -11.24
N LEU A 487 -21.10 -16.21 -11.79
CA LEU A 487 -22.33 -15.71 -11.16
C LEU A 487 -23.43 -16.77 -11.01
N GLY A 488 -23.23 -18.00 -11.50
CA GLY A 488 -24.06 -19.14 -11.09
C GLY A 488 -23.83 -19.59 -9.65
N ALA A 489 -22.72 -19.16 -9.02
CA ALA A 489 -22.41 -19.47 -7.63
C ALA A 489 -23.24 -18.62 -6.65
N ASP A 490 -23.56 -19.17 -5.49
CA ASP A 490 -24.11 -18.45 -4.34
C ASP A 490 -23.04 -17.58 -3.63
N VAL A 491 -21.79 -18.07 -3.59
CA VAL A 491 -20.64 -17.36 -3.03
C VAL A 491 -19.45 -17.47 -3.98
N ILE A 492 -18.82 -16.33 -4.30
CA ILE A 492 -17.53 -16.25 -4.97
C ILE A 492 -16.50 -15.79 -3.94
N GLY A 493 -15.48 -16.62 -3.71
CA GLY A 493 -14.38 -16.34 -2.81
C GLY A 493 -13.10 -15.94 -3.55
N PHE A 494 -12.42 -14.91 -3.05
CA PHE A 494 -11.09 -14.50 -3.48
C PHE A 494 -10.12 -14.43 -2.31
N HIS A 495 -8.81 -14.35 -2.56
CA HIS A 495 -7.83 -14.16 -1.49
C HIS A 495 -7.87 -12.80 -0.80
N THR A 496 -8.13 -11.72 -1.55
CA THR A 496 -8.00 -10.35 -1.05
C THR A 496 -9.25 -9.54 -1.33
N GLN A 497 -9.48 -8.51 -0.51
CA GLN A 497 -10.56 -7.55 -0.74
C GLN A 497 -10.36 -6.80 -2.06
N TYR A 498 -9.11 -6.57 -2.47
CA TYR A 498 -8.79 -5.93 -3.75
C TYR A 498 -9.32 -6.75 -4.94
N HIS A 499 -9.13 -8.07 -4.93
CA HIS A 499 -9.68 -8.95 -5.97
C HIS A 499 -11.22 -8.94 -5.98
N CYS A 500 -11.86 -8.85 -4.81
CA CYS A 500 -13.31 -8.72 -4.70
C CYS A 500 -13.82 -7.43 -5.37
N ASN A 501 -13.16 -6.31 -5.07
CA ASN A 501 -13.51 -5.01 -5.66
C ASN A 501 -13.38 -5.05 -7.18
N ASN A 502 -12.24 -5.55 -7.69
CA ASN A 502 -12.01 -5.68 -9.13
C ASN A 502 -13.06 -6.57 -9.80
N PHE A 503 -13.46 -7.68 -9.17
CA PHE A 503 -14.50 -8.56 -9.70
C PHE A 503 -15.85 -7.84 -9.84
N LEU A 504 -16.29 -7.12 -8.79
CA LEU A 504 -17.53 -6.33 -8.85
C LEU A 504 -17.48 -5.26 -9.94
N GLU A 505 -16.35 -4.57 -10.07
CA GLU A 505 -16.14 -3.56 -11.12
C GLU A 505 -16.14 -4.19 -12.52
N THR A 506 -15.57 -5.39 -12.65
CA THR A 506 -15.60 -6.18 -13.89
C THR A 506 -17.03 -6.57 -14.25
N CYS A 507 -17.82 -7.06 -13.29
CA CYS A 507 -19.24 -7.35 -13.50
C CYS A 507 -20.02 -6.09 -13.90
N ASN A 508 -19.83 -4.97 -13.18
CA ASN A 508 -20.49 -3.71 -13.46
C ASN A 508 -20.22 -3.19 -14.89
N ARG A 509 -19.02 -3.44 -15.40
CA ARG A 509 -18.59 -2.96 -16.72
C ARG A 509 -19.10 -3.82 -17.87
N TYR A 510 -19.10 -5.15 -17.71
CA TYR A 510 -19.33 -6.07 -18.83
C TYR A 510 -20.70 -6.75 -18.80
N LEU A 511 -21.44 -6.66 -17.70
CA LEU A 511 -22.75 -7.28 -17.54
C LEU A 511 -23.81 -6.28 -17.11
N GLU A 512 -25.04 -6.50 -17.57
CA GLU A 512 -26.24 -5.84 -17.05
C GLU A 512 -26.68 -6.53 -15.75
N ALA A 513 -25.91 -6.35 -14.68
CA ALA A 513 -26.19 -6.92 -13.36
C ALA A 513 -26.32 -5.83 -12.30
N ARG A 514 -27.19 -6.04 -11.31
CA ARG A 514 -27.34 -5.12 -10.18
C ARG A 514 -26.23 -5.39 -9.16
N ILE A 515 -25.35 -4.42 -8.97
CA ILE A 515 -24.26 -4.48 -7.99
C ILE A 515 -24.70 -3.82 -6.69
N ASP A 516 -24.53 -4.53 -5.57
CA ASP A 516 -24.63 -4.00 -4.22
C ASP A 516 -23.22 -3.90 -3.62
N TRP A 517 -22.70 -2.68 -3.57
CA TRP A 517 -21.36 -2.37 -3.05
C TRP A 517 -21.28 -2.44 -1.52
N GLU A 518 -22.39 -2.31 -0.81
CA GLU A 518 -22.41 -2.37 0.66
C GLU A 518 -22.30 -3.83 1.13
N ASN A 519 -23.10 -4.71 0.51
CA ASN A 519 -23.11 -6.13 0.84
C ASN A 519 -22.17 -6.97 -0.03
N PHE A 520 -21.40 -6.35 -0.93
CA PHE A 520 -20.53 -7.02 -1.88
C PHE A 520 -21.26 -8.16 -2.59
N SER A 521 -22.31 -7.84 -3.33
CA SER A 521 -23.11 -8.84 -4.05
C SER A 521 -23.47 -8.39 -5.46
N VAL A 522 -23.67 -9.37 -6.33
CA VAL A 522 -24.10 -9.18 -7.72
C VAL A 522 -25.41 -9.94 -7.88
N THR A 523 -26.45 -9.24 -8.31
CA THR A 523 -27.74 -9.85 -8.63
C THR A 523 -27.94 -9.82 -10.14
N MET A 524 -28.12 -11.01 -10.72
CA MET A 524 -28.39 -11.20 -12.13
C MET A 524 -29.61 -12.11 -12.26
N GLU A 525 -30.60 -11.68 -13.04
CA GLU A 525 -31.93 -12.30 -13.08
C GLU A 525 -32.51 -12.39 -11.65
N ASN A 526 -32.88 -13.60 -11.19
CA ASN A 526 -33.43 -13.85 -9.85
C ASN A 526 -32.40 -14.49 -8.91
N HIS A 527 -31.10 -14.37 -9.20
CA HIS A 527 -30.04 -14.98 -8.39
C HIS A 527 -29.04 -13.93 -7.89
N THR A 528 -28.81 -13.95 -6.58
CA THR A 528 -27.82 -13.09 -5.92
C THR A 528 -26.61 -13.92 -5.49
N THR A 529 -25.43 -13.47 -5.95
CA THR A 529 -24.11 -14.01 -5.64
C THR A 529 -23.37 -13.07 -4.70
N PHE A 530 -22.87 -13.59 -3.58
CA PHE A 530 -22.04 -12.84 -2.64
C PHE A 530 -20.56 -12.98 -2.98
N VAL A 531 -19.82 -11.88 -2.95
CA VAL A 531 -18.38 -11.83 -3.23
C VAL A 531 -17.64 -11.53 -1.94
N ARG A 532 -16.69 -12.39 -1.54
CA ARG A 532 -16.00 -12.27 -0.24
C ARG A 532 -14.52 -12.63 -0.33
N ALA A 533 -13.73 -12.02 0.55
CA ALA A 533 -12.31 -12.33 0.68
C ALA A 533 -12.09 -13.38 1.77
N PHE A 534 -11.45 -14.50 1.41
CA PHE A 534 -10.95 -15.53 2.32
C PHE A 534 -9.47 -15.79 2.00
N PRO A 535 -8.52 -15.19 2.75
CA PRO A 535 -7.10 -15.44 2.55
C PRO A 535 -6.75 -16.87 2.96
N ILE A 536 -6.24 -17.67 2.02
CA ILE A 536 -5.87 -19.06 2.31
C ILE A 536 -4.63 -19.12 3.20
N GLY A 537 -4.64 -20.02 4.18
CA GLY A 537 -3.51 -20.28 5.06
C GLY A 537 -2.85 -21.63 4.77
N ILE A 538 -1.96 -22.06 5.67
CA ILE A 538 -1.27 -23.36 5.60
C ILE A 538 -1.67 -24.23 6.79
N ASP A 539 -1.32 -25.52 6.75
CA ASP A 539 -1.37 -26.33 7.97
C ASP A 539 -0.27 -25.87 8.94
N THR A 540 -0.67 -25.62 10.18
CA THR A 540 0.22 -25.15 11.25
C THR A 540 0.44 -26.23 12.30
N THR A 541 0.48 -27.50 11.86
CA THR A 541 0.93 -28.61 12.72
C THR A 541 2.38 -28.36 13.16
N PRO A 542 2.75 -28.64 14.43
CA PRO A 542 4.09 -28.41 14.93
C PRO A 542 5.17 -29.11 14.10
N VAL A 543 6.24 -28.39 13.83
CA VAL A 543 7.36 -28.83 12.98
C VAL A 543 8.61 -28.97 13.85
N ARG A 544 9.25 -30.15 13.89
CA ARG A 544 10.54 -30.34 14.60
C ARG A 544 11.61 -29.40 14.03
N SER A 545 12.31 -28.66 14.88
CA SER A 545 13.47 -27.89 14.44
C SER A 545 14.66 -28.81 14.15
N ILE A 546 15.42 -28.52 13.11
CA ILE A 546 16.67 -29.21 12.80
C ILE A 546 17.76 -28.79 13.78
N THR A 547 18.70 -29.69 14.05
CA THR A 547 19.89 -29.39 14.86
C THR A 547 20.96 -28.68 14.02
N GLU A 548 21.92 -28.03 14.66
CA GLU A 548 23.07 -27.46 13.93
C GLU A 548 23.88 -28.53 13.19
N GLN A 549 23.99 -29.74 13.74
CA GLN A 549 24.65 -30.86 13.07
C GLN A 549 23.93 -31.25 11.78
N GLU A 550 22.59 -31.36 11.82
CA GLU A 550 21.77 -31.65 10.64
C GLU A 550 21.88 -30.52 9.61
N ARG A 551 21.96 -29.26 10.05
CA ARG A 551 22.17 -28.10 9.19
C ARG A 551 23.51 -28.16 8.45
N GLU A 552 24.60 -28.46 9.15
CA GLU A 552 25.93 -28.60 8.55
C GLU A 552 26.03 -29.83 7.63
N GLN A 553 25.37 -30.95 7.98
CA GLN A 553 25.26 -32.12 7.09
C GLN A 553 24.51 -31.78 5.80
N LEU A 554 23.41 -31.03 5.90
CA LEU A 554 22.65 -30.59 4.73
C LEU A 554 23.49 -29.65 3.85
N LYS A 555 24.20 -28.70 4.45
CA LYS A 555 25.15 -27.85 3.73
C LYS A 555 26.20 -28.68 3.00
N ALA A 556 26.81 -29.66 3.67
CA ALA A 556 27.81 -30.54 3.07
C ALA A 556 27.25 -31.36 1.91
N HIS A 557 26.03 -31.91 2.04
CA HIS A 557 25.36 -32.71 1.03
C HIS A 557 25.14 -31.95 -0.29
N TYR A 558 24.69 -30.70 -0.21
CA TYR A 558 24.46 -29.85 -1.40
C TYR A 558 25.67 -28.99 -1.78
N GLY A 559 26.84 -29.20 -1.16
CA GLY A 559 28.06 -28.45 -1.46
C GLY A 559 28.01 -26.97 -1.06
N ILE A 560 27.13 -26.59 -0.12
CA ILE A 560 27.02 -25.22 0.39
C ILE A 560 28.18 -24.97 1.35
N LYS A 561 29.08 -24.06 0.99
CA LYS A 561 30.25 -23.66 1.80
C LYS A 561 30.07 -22.30 2.49
N ALA A 562 28.98 -21.61 2.18
CA ALA A 562 28.69 -20.27 2.69
C ALA A 562 28.23 -20.29 4.15
N GLU A 563 28.54 -19.19 4.84
CA GLU A 563 28.05 -18.88 6.18
C GLU A 563 26.54 -18.63 6.15
N TRP A 564 26.12 -17.76 5.21
CA TRP A 564 24.75 -17.29 5.03
C TRP A 564 24.08 -17.99 3.85
N VAL A 565 22.87 -18.50 4.08
CA VAL A 565 22.08 -19.19 3.05
C VAL A 565 20.77 -18.44 2.83
N ALA A 566 20.52 -18.01 1.60
CA ALA A 566 19.19 -17.58 1.17
C ALA A 566 18.50 -18.72 0.43
N VAL A 567 17.17 -18.83 0.58
CA VAL A 567 16.37 -19.88 -0.06
C VAL A 567 15.20 -19.29 -0.85
N GLY A 568 14.95 -19.84 -2.03
CA GLY A 568 13.76 -19.59 -2.84
C GLY A 568 13.15 -20.93 -3.21
N VAL A 569 11.84 -21.08 -3.04
CA VAL A 569 11.12 -22.33 -3.35
C VAL A 569 9.93 -21.96 -4.20
N ASP A 570 9.95 -22.35 -5.47
CA ASP A 570 8.87 -21.99 -6.39
C ASP A 570 8.70 -23.07 -7.47
N ARG A 571 7.52 -23.07 -8.09
CA ARG A 571 7.39 -23.67 -9.43
C ARG A 571 8.16 -22.82 -10.42
N MET A 572 8.77 -23.46 -11.42
CA MET A 572 9.39 -22.77 -12.56
C MET A 572 8.30 -22.14 -13.41
N ASP A 573 7.84 -20.95 -13.01
CA ASP A 573 6.69 -20.23 -13.54
C ASP A 573 7.04 -18.74 -13.64
N TYR A 574 6.78 -18.11 -14.78
CA TYR A 574 7.19 -16.74 -15.07
C TYR A 574 6.58 -15.70 -14.10
N THR A 575 5.51 -16.06 -13.40
CA THR A 575 4.90 -15.20 -12.36
C THR A 575 5.76 -15.04 -11.11
N LYS A 576 6.78 -15.90 -10.92
CA LYS A 576 7.54 -16.01 -9.66
C LYS A 576 8.74 -15.09 -9.54
N GLY A 577 9.04 -14.33 -10.59
CA GLY A 577 10.13 -13.35 -10.60
C GLY A 577 11.49 -14.00 -10.35
N LEU A 578 11.73 -15.17 -10.96
CA LEU A 578 12.94 -15.98 -10.70
C LEU A 578 14.18 -15.34 -11.31
N LEU A 579 14.05 -14.72 -12.49
CA LEU A 579 15.13 -14.03 -13.17
C LEU A 579 15.56 -12.80 -12.35
N GLU A 580 14.58 -11.96 -11.99
CA GLU A 580 14.78 -10.75 -11.20
C GLU A 580 15.40 -11.07 -9.83
N ARG A 581 15.05 -12.23 -9.25
CA ARG A 581 15.66 -12.72 -8.00
C ARG A 581 17.14 -13.05 -8.17
N VAL A 582 17.52 -13.73 -9.25
CA VAL A 582 18.93 -14.04 -9.53
C VAL A 582 19.72 -12.77 -9.81
N GLU A 583 19.13 -11.81 -10.54
CA GLU A 583 19.72 -10.49 -10.78
C GLU A 583 19.89 -9.68 -9.49
N ALA A 584 18.93 -9.76 -8.55
CA ALA A 584 19.06 -9.13 -7.24
C ALA A 584 20.20 -9.73 -6.41
N VAL A 585 20.40 -11.05 -6.48
CA VAL A 585 21.53 -11.71 -5.83
C VAL A 585 22.86 -11.26 -6.44
N GLU A 586 22.94 -11.17 -7.77
CA GLU A 586 24.11 -10.60 -8.45
C GLU A 586 24.37 -9.17 -7.97
N ARG A 587 23.35 -8.31 -8.00
CA ARG A 587 23.48 -6.91 -7.62
C ARG A 587 23.87 -6.74 -6.15
N PHE A 588 23.33 -7.57 -5.26
CA PHE A 588 23.72 -7.62 -3.86
C PHE A 588 25.21 -7.93 -3.68
N LEU A 589 25.73 -8.93 -4.40
CA LEU A 589 27.14 -9.32 -4.34
C LEU A 589 28.07 -8.27 -4.94
N GLU A 590 27.63 -7.54 -5.97
CA GLU A 590 28.37 -6.38 -6.51
C GLU A 590 28.49 -5.25 -5.47
N LYS A 591 27.37 -4.88 -4.84
CA LYS A 591 27.31 -3.78 -3.86
C LYS A 591 28.01 -4.15 -2.55
N ASN A 592 28.06 -5.44 -2.22
CA ASN A 592 28.62 -5.92 -0.96
C ASN A 592 29.68 -7.02 -1.18
N PRO A 593 30.86 -6.69 -1.74
CA PRO A 593 31.90 -7.67 -2.05
C PRO A 593 32.35 -8.52 -0.85
N LYS A 594 32.16 -8.03 0.39
CA LYS A 594 32.45 -8.75 1.63
C LYS A 594 31.65 -10.05 1.83
N TYR A 595 30.52 -10.22 1.13
CA TYR A 595 29.71 -11.43 1.19
C TYR A 595 30.05 -12.45 0.08
N VAL A 596 30.90 -12.10 -0.88
CA VAL A 596 31.37 -13.05 -1.89
C VAL A 596 32.21 -14.12 -1.19
N GLY A 597 31.85 -15.40 -1.37
CA GLY A 597 32.44 -16.55 -0.67
C GLY A 597 31.78 -16.87 0.68
N LYS A 598 30.90 -15.99 1.18
CA LYS A 598 30.19 -16.15 2.47
C LYS A 598 28.68 -16.28 2.35
N PHE A 599 28.12 -16.01 1.17
CA PHE A 599 26.70 -16.05 0.89
C PHE A 599 26.40 -17.01 -0.27
N THR A 600 25.41 -17.88 -0.11
CA THR A 600 24.88 -18.72 -1.19
C THR A 600 23.36 -18.59 -1.23
N PHE A 601 22.82 -18.38 -2.42
CA PHE A 601 21.39 -18.48 -2.70
C PHE A 601 21.06 -19.85 -3.28
N VAL A 602 20.10 -20.55 -2.68
CA VAL A 602 19.58 -21.83 -3.16
C VAL A 602 18.17 -21.63 -3.72
N GLN A 603 17.99 -21.88 -5.01
CA GLN A 603 16.68 -21.88 -5.67
C GLN A 603 16.23 -23.32 -5.90
N MET A 604 15.19 -23.74 -5.20
CA MET A 604 14.45 -24.97 -5.49
C MET A 604 13.38 -24.65 -6.53
N GLY A 605 13.41 -25.34 -7.68
CA GLY A 605 12.58 -25.04 -8.84
C GLY A 605 11.93 -26.30 -9.40
N SER A 606 10.67 -26.57 -9.05
CA SER A 606 9.97 -27.72 -9.62
C SER A 606 9.56 -27.42 -11.08
N PRO A 607 9.93 -28.26 -12.07
CA PRO A 607 9.48 -28.09 -13.45
C PRO A 607 7.95 -28.04 -13.55
N SER A 608 7.42 -27.10 -14.32
CA SER A 608 5.97 -26.88 -14.44
C SER A 608 5.62 -26.53 -15.89
N ARG A 609 4.61 -27.21 -16.46
CA ARG A 609 3.99 -26.87 -17.76
C ARG A 609 5.01 -26.72 -18.90
N SER A 610 6.01 -27.60 -18.95
CA SER A 610 7.10 -27.60 -19.95
C SER A 610 6.64 -27.66 -21.40
N ASN A 611 5.39 -28.04 -21.66
CA ASN A 611 4.82 -28.08 -23.01
C ASN A 611 4.53 -26.68 -23.56
N ILE A 612 4.42 -25.66 -22.70
CA ILE A 612 4.15 -24.27 -23.09
C ILE A 612 5.48 -23.55 -23.36
N ALA A 613 5.58 -22.88 -24.51
CA ALA A 613 6.82 -22.24 -24.97
C ALA A 613 7.33 -21.17 -24.00
N ALA A 614 6.45 -20.31 -23.48
CA ALA A 614 6.81 -19.26 -22.53
C ALA A 614 7.48 -19.80 -21.25
N TYR A 615 7.08 -20.99 -20.79
CA TYR A 615 7.72 -21.62 -19.63
C TYR A 615 9.13 -22.10 -19.98
N ARG A 616 9.32 -22.75 -21.13
CA ARG A 616 10.66 -23.20 -21.58
C ARG A 616 11.63 -22.04 -21.72
N THR A 617 11.21 -20.96 -22.39
CA THR A 617 12.03 -19.76 -22.56
C THR A 617 12.49 -19.17 -21.22
N MET A 618 11.57 -19.02 -20.26
CA MET A 618 11.91 -18.51 -18.93
C MET A 618 12.90 -19.42 -18.18
N VAL A 619 12.77 -20.75 -18.31
CA VAL A 619 13.73 -21.70 -17.72
C VAL A 619 15.11 -21.55 -18.34
N ASP A 620 15.20 -21.44 -19.66
CA ASP A 620 16.47 -21.28 -20.37
C ASP A 620 17.18 -19.97 -19.95
N GLU A 621 16.42 -18.88 -19.85
CA GLU A 621 16.91 -17.58 -19.37
C GLU A 621 17.39 -17.65 -17.91
N LEU A 622 16.64 -18.33 -17.04
CA LEU A 622 17.04 -18.51 -15.64
C LEU A 622 18.35 -19.30 -15.53
N VAL A 623 18.46 -20.41 -16.26
CA VAL A 623 19.69 -21.25 -16.26
C VAL A 623 20.88 -20.44 -16.75
N ALA A 624 20.72 -19.66 -17.83
CA ALA A 624 21.76 -18.77 -18.35
C ALA A 624 22.16 -17.69 -17.32
N ALA A 625 21.19 -17.08 -16.64
CA ALA A 625 21.45 -16.09 -15.59
C ALA A 625 22.22 -16.71 -14.41
N VAL A 626 21.83 -17.89 -13.93
CA VAL A 626 22.53 -18.62 -12.86
C VAL A 626 23.98 -18.91 -13.27
N GLN A 627 24.22 -19.39 -14.50
CA GLN A 627 25.56 -19.63 -15.01
C GLN A 627 26.39 -18.35 -15.08
N ARG A 628 25.82 -17.25 -15.58
CA ARG A 628 26.45 -15.93 -15.66
C ARG A 628 26.91 -15.45 -14.28
N VAL A 629 26.03 -15.49 -13.27
CA VAL A 629 26.34 -15.07 -11.90
C VAL A 629 27.41 -15.99 -11.28
N ASN A 630 27.28 -17.30 -11.43
CA ASN A 630 28.26 -18.25 -10.91
C ASN A 630 29.64 -18.03 -11.53
N ASN A 631 29.75 -17.87 -12.85
CA ASN A 631 31.02 -17.63 -13.54
C ASN A 631 31.69 -16.34 -13.06
N ARG A 632 30.90 -15.29 -12.85
CA ARG A 632 31.39 -13.98 -12.43
C ARG A 632 32.02 -13.97 -11.04
N PHE A 633 31.36 -14.59 -10.06
CA PHE A 633 31.79 -14.50 -8.64
C PHE A 633 32.59 -15.71 -8.14
N THR A 634 32.70 -16.78 -8.92
CA THR A 634 33.41 -18.00 -8.51
C THR A 634 34.89 -18.00 -8.89
N SER A 635 35.33 -17.18 -9.85
CA SER A 635 36.69 -17.23 -10.43
C SER A 635 37.83 -17.19 -9.38
N ARG A 636 37.68 -16.39 -8.31
CA ARG A 636 38.66 -16.30 -7.20
C ARG A 636 38.55 -17.44 -6.18
N PHE A 637 37.47 -18.20 -6.21
CA PHE A 637 37.12 -19.25 -5.25
C PHE A 637 37.06 -20.65 -5.91
N SER A 638 37.48 -20.80 -7.16
CA SER A 638 37.38 -22.06 -7.92
C SER A 638 37.96 -23.28 -7.19
N ARG A 639 39.02 -23.10 -6.40
CA ARG A 639 39.63 -24.17 -5.57
C ARG A 639 38.76 -24.64 -4.39
N THR A 640 37.79 -23.84 -3.97
CA THR A 640 36.90 -24.12 -2.83
C THR A 640 35.58 -24.75 -3.24
N GLY A 641 35.25 -24.78 -4.54
CA GLY A 641 33.96 -25.24 -5.05
C GLY A 641 32.77 -24.32 -4.71
N TYR A 642 33.03 -23.11 -4.20
CA TYR A 642 32.00 -22.12 -3.89
C TYR A 642 31.12 -21.78 -5.09
N ARG A 643 29.80 -21.66 -4.87
CA ARG A 643 28.84 -21.13 -5.85
C ARG A 643 27.92 -20.11 -5.17
N PRO A 644 27.78 -18.89 -5.70
CA PRO A 644 26.83 -17.91 -5.16
C PRO A 644 25.38 -18.32 -5.39
N VAL A 645 25.07 -19.08 -6.45
CA VAL A 645 23.72 -19.53 -6.76
C VAL A 645 23.70 -21.03 -7.05
N ILE A 646 22.87 -21.78 -6.33
CA ILE A 646 22.60 -23.21 -6.54
C ILE A 646 21.15 -23.35 -7.00
N LEU A 647 20.95 -23.78 -8.24
CA LEU A 647 19.65 -24.12 -8.79
C LEU A 647 19.42 -25.63 -8.66
N LEU A 648 18.29 -26.02 -8.05
CA LEU A 648 17.84 -27.40 -7.92
C LEU A 648 16.55 -27.58 -8.76
N PRO A 649 16.67 -27.93 -10.07
CA PRO A 649 15.56 -27.90 -11.02
C PRO A 649 14.76 -29.23 -11.01
N GLN A 650 14.34 -29.70 -9.83
CA GLN A 650 13.62 -30.96 -9.68
C GLN A 650 12.44 -30.85 -8.72
N HIS A 651 11.57 -31.86 -8.72
CA HIS A 651 10.55 -31.97 -7.70
C HIS A 651 11.20 -32.37 -6.37
N HIS A 652 10.86 -31.63 -5.33
CA HIS A 652 11.29 -31.90 -3.96
C HIS A 652 10.05 -32.15 -3.12
N ASP A 653 10.13 -33.13 -2.22
CA ASP A 653 9.02 -33.42 -1.32
C ASP A 653 8.95 -32.40 -0.18
N TRP A 654 7.85 -32.45 0.58
CA TRP A 654 7.66 -31.56 1.73
C TRP A 654 8.76 -31.70 2.78
N THR A 655 9.31 -32.90 2.95
CA THR A 655 10.35 -33.19 3.94
C THR A 655 11.61 -32.41 3.59
N GLU A 656 12.08 -32.51 2.35
CA GLU A 656 13.25 -31.81 1.83
C GLU A 656 13.07 -30.29 1.83
N ILE A 657 11.93 -29.79 1.33
CA ILE A 657 11.60 -28.36 1.30
C ILE A 657 11.68 -27.75 2.71
N ARG A 658 11.13 -28.44 3.71
CA ARG A 658 11.18 -28.00 5.11
C ARG A 658 12.61 -27.90 5.63
N TYR A 659 13.49 -28.84 5.29
CA TYR A 659 14.91 -28.78 5.67
C TYR A 659 15.57 -27.53 5.07
N PHE A 660 15.27 -27.20 3.82
CA PHE A 660 15.76 -25.97 3.20
C PHE A 660 15.20 -24.69 3.83
N TYR A 661 13.91 -24.65 4.18
CA TYR A 661 13.36 -23.51 4.92
C TYR A 661 14.10 -23.26 6.23
N GLN A 662 14.40 -24.31 6.99
CA GLN A 662 15.12 -24.17 8.26
C GLN A 662 16.62 -23.90 8.09
N LEU A 663 17.21 -24.30 6.96
CA LEU A 663 18.58 -23.95 6.58
C LEU A 663 18.72 -22.46 6.25
N GLY A 664 17.71 -21.88 5.58
CA GLY A 664 17.73 -20.54 5.04
C GLY A 664 17.66 -19.43 6.09
N ASP A 665 18.72 -18.64 6.17
CA ASP A 665 18.77 -17.41 6.96
C ASP A 665 17.87 -16.30 6.38
N ILE A 666 17.58 -16.39 5.08
CA ILE A 666 16.69 -15.49 4.34
C ILE A 666 15.81 -16.33 3.40
N CYS A 667 14.52 -16.05 3.32
CA CYS A 667 13.66 -16.55 2.26
C CYS A 667 13.30 -15.43 1.27
N LEU A 668 13.50 -15.70 -0.02
CA LEU A 668 13.19 -14.78 -1.11
C LEU A 668 11.89 -15.22 -1.80
N VAL A 669 10.81 -14.47 -1.56
CA VAL A 669 9.51 -14.66 -2.20
C VAL A 669 9.19 -13.43 -3.05
N THR A 670 9.72 -13.41 -4.27
CA THR A 670 9.76 -12.22 -5.13
C THR A 670 8.83 -12.30 -6.33
N SER A 671 7.66 -12.92 -6.17
CA SER A 671 6.70 -13.09 -7.28
C SER A 671 6.27 -11.75 -7.88
N LEU A 672 6.28 -11.66 -9.22
CA LEU A 672 5.83 -10.48 -9.97
C LEU A 672 4.34 -10.22 -9.74
N HIS A 673 3.55 -11.30 -9.63
CA HIS A 673 2.15 -11.24 -9.23
C HIS A 673 1.72 -12.62 -8.69
N ASP A 674 1.09 -12.67 -7.52
CA ASP A 674 0.65 -13.94 -6.91
C ASP A 674 -0.63 -13.73 -6.09
N GLY A 675 -1.59 -14.64 -6.23
CA GLY A 675 -2.88 -14.56 -5.52
C GLY A 675 -2.71 -14.56 -4.00
N MET A 676 -1.78 -15.36 -3.47
CA MET A 676 -1.44 -15.40 -2.05
C MET A 676 0.06 -15.62 -1.82
N ASN A 677 0.63 -16.68 -2.39
CA ASN A 677 1.94 -17.26 -2.06
C ASN A 677 1.99 -17.96 -0.68
N LEU A 678 1.86 -19.29 -0.68
CA LEU A 678 1.92 -20.11 0.53
C LEU A 678 3.35 -20.39 1.01
N VAL A 679 4.34 -20.36 0.11
CA VAL A 679 5.77 -20.56 0.44
C VAL A 679 6.23 -19.55 1.50
N ALA A 680 5.78 -18.30 1.41
CA ALA A 680 6.04 -17.29 2.44
C ALA A 680 5.53 -17.72 3.84
N LYS A 681 4.32 -18.29 3.90
CA LYS A 681 3.72 -18.77 5.15
C LYS A 681 4.40 -20.05 5.64
N GLU A 682 4.75 -20.96 4.73
CA GLU A 682 5.45 -22.22 5.03
C GLU A 682 6.85 -21.96 5.59
N TYR A 683 7.61 -21.04 5.00
CA TYR A 683 8.92 -20.63 5.51
C TYR A 683 8.80 -20.09 6.94
N VAL A 684 7.89 -19.12 7.15
CA VAL A 684 7.65 -18.52 8.48
C VAL A 684 7.29 -19.59 9.51
N TRP A 685 6.43 -20.53 9.15
CA TRP A 685 6.00 -21.59 10.06
C TRP A 685 7.07 -22.66 10.32
N CYS A 686 7.92 -22.95 9.35
CA CYS A 686 9.05 -23.86 9.53
C CYS A 686 10.16 -23.25 10.40
N GLN A 687 10.27 -21.92 10.43
CA GLN A 687 11.40 -21.24 11.03
C GLN A 687 11.29 -21.05 12.54
N ARG A 688 12.42 -21.19 13.25
CA ARG A 688 12.50 -20.86 14.67
C ARG A 688 12.30 -19.35 14.91
N PRO A 689 11.68 -18.92 16.02
CA PRO A 689 11.49 -17.50 16.31
C PRO A 689 12.78 -16.69 16.25
N ASP A 690 13.90 -17.20 16.77
CA ASP A 690 15.20 -16.50 16.86
C ASP A 690 15.99 -16.44 15.54
N ARG A 691 15.46 -16.98 14.43
CA ARG A 691 16.19 -17.10 13.16
C ARG A 691 15.33 -16.73 11.95
N GLY A 692 16.03 -16.51 10.84
CA GLY A 692 15.42 -16.31 9.53
C GLY A 692 14.88 -14.91 9.32
N SER A 693 14.63 -14.60 8.06
CA SER A 693 14.01 -13.36 7.62
C SER A 693 13.29 -13.61 6.31
N LEU A 694 12.19 -12.89 6.09
CA LEU A 694 11.38 -13.05 4.89
C LEU A 694 11.47 -11.77 4.06
N ILE A 695 11.92 -11.89 2.82
CA ILE A 695 11.81 -10.85 1.78
C ILE A 695 10.63 -11.23 0.90
N LEU A 696 9.64 -10.34 0.81
CA LEU A 696 8.33 -10.65 0.24
C LEU A 696 7.89 -9.58 -0.75
N SER A 697 7.53 -9.99 -1.95
CA SER A 697 6.98 -9.09 -2.96
C SER A 697 5.65 -8.48 -2.52
N LYS A 698 5.51 -7.17 -2.70
CA LYS A 698 4.27 -6.41 -2.47
C LYS A 698 3.10 -6.82 -3.38
N PHE A 699 3.38 -7.59 -4.44
CA PHE A 699 2.39 -8.12 -5.39
C PHE A 699 1.92 -9.53 -5.06
N THR A 700 2.22 -10.01 -3.85
CA THR A 700 1.65 -11.25 -3.30
C THR A 700 0.47 -10.92 -2.39
N GLY A 701 -0.56 -11.76 -2.37
CA GLY A 701 -1.63 -11.64 -1.36
C GLY A 701 -1.10 -11.75 0.08
N ALA A 702 -0.07 -12.56 0.32
CA ALA A 702 0.54 -12.74 1.63
C ALA A 702 1.15 -11.45 2.20
N SER A 703 1.62 -10.52 1.36
CA SER A 703 2.17 -9.23 1.79
C SER A 703 1.17 -8.37 2.57
N ARG A 704 -0.14 -8.60 2.39
CA ARG A 704 -1.21 -7.90 3.12
C ARG A 704 -1.35 -8.40 4.55
N GLU A 705 -0.88 -9.60 4.84
CA GLU A 705 -0.91 -10.20 6.17
C GLU A 705 0.46 -10.11 6.85
N LEU A 706 1.52 -10.50 6.12
CA LEU A 706 2.89 -10.64 6.60
C LEU A 706 3.69 -9.32 6.56
N THR A 707 3.14 -8.26 7.17
CA THR A 707 3.68 -6.89 7.10
C THR A 707 5.04 -6.69 7.78
N GLU A 708 5.49 -7.62 8.64
CA GLU A 708 6.80 -7.57 9.30
C GLU A 708 7.93 -8.13 8.42
N ALA A 709 7.60 -8.71 7.26
CA ALA A 709 8.56 -9.06 6.23
C ALA A 709 9.22 -7.81 5.62
N PHE A 710 10.35 -7.99 4.96
CA PHE A 710 10.93 -6.97 4.09
C PHE A 710 10.11 -6.93 2.80
N ILE A 711 9.11 -6.05 2.77
CA ILE A 711 8.24 -5.88 1.60
C ILE A 711 9.01 -5.17 0.50
N VAL A 712 9.10 -5.80 -0.67
CA VAL A 712 9.88 -5.30 -1.81
C VAL A 712 9.04 -5.17 -3.08
N ASN A 713 9.45 -4.27 -3.97
CA ASN A 713 9.05 -4.30 -5.38
C ASN A 713 9.99 -5.22 -6.19
N PRO A 714 9.52 -6.38 -6.69
CA PRO A 714 10.37 -7.31 -7.45
C PRO A 714 10.84 -6.76 -8.81
N TYR A 715 10.27 -5.65 -9.29
CA TYR A 715 10.78 -4.94 -10.47
C TYR A 715 11.95 -4.01 -10.16
N SER A 716 12.30 -3.83 -8.87
CA SER A 716 13.42 -3.02 -8.43
C SER A 716 14.54 -3.95 -7.94
N ILE A 717 15.46 -4.27 -8.85
CA ILE A 717 16.64 -5.10 -8.54
C ILE A 717 17.47 -4.48 -7.41
N GLU A 718 17.58 -3.14 -7.38
CA GLU A 718 18.27 -2.40 -6.32
C GLU A 718 17.60 -2.58 -4.96
N GLU A 719 16.27 -2.43 -4.88
CA GLU A 719 15.52 -2.57 -3.63
C GLU A 719 15.61 -4.01 -3.09
N MET A 720 15.55 -5.02 -3.97
CA MET A 720 15.73 -6.40 -3.56
C MET A 720 17.16 -6.66 -3.05
N ALA A 721 18.18 -6.14 -3.75
CA ALA A 721 19.57 -6.25 -3.31
C ALA A 721 19.80 -5.59 -1.94
N ASP A 722 19.21 -4.41 -1.72
CA ASP A 722 19.29 -3.69 -0.45
C ASP A 722 18.52 -4.41 0.67
N ALA A 723 17.37 -5.04 0.35
CA ALA A 723 16.64 -5.87 1.30
C ALA A 723 17.45 -7.11 1.72
N ILE A 724 18.16 -7.76 0.79
CA ILE A 724 19.07 -8.87 1.12
C ILE A 724 20.15 -8.38 2.09
N ALA A 725 20.81 -7.25 1.78
CA ALA A 725 21.82 -6.68 2.67
C ALA A 725 21.27 -6.32 4.06
N ALA A 726 20.11 -5.66 4.11
CA ALA A 726 19.46 -5.25 5.36
C ALA A 726 19.05 -6.46 6.22
N SER A 727 18.58 -7.54 5.59
CA SER A 727 18.19 -8.77 6.29
C SER A 727 19.37 -9.46 6.98
N LEU A 728 20.56 -9.46 6.35
CA LEU A 728 21.80 -10.00 6.95
C LEU A 728 22.33 -9.15 8.10
N MET A 729 22.07 -7.83 8.08
CA MET A 729 22.50 -6.90 9.12
C MET A 729 21.49 -6.80 10.29
N LEU A 730 20.38 -7.54 10.22
CA LEU A 730 19.31 -7.44 11.21
C LEU A 730 19.78 -7.95 12.58
N PRO A 731 19.72 -7.11 13.65
CA PRO A 731 20.04 -7.53 15.01
C PRO A 731 19.19 -8.72 15.45
N ALA A 732 19.74 -9.60 16.31
CA ALA A 732 19.07 -10.82 16.74
C ALA A 732 17.70 -10.57 17.40
N GLU A 733 17.59 -9.54 18.25
CA GLU A 733 16.34 -9.17 18.92
C GLU A 733 15.24 -8.73 17.92
N GLU A 734 15.59 -7.91 16.93
CA GLU A 734 14.62 -7.46 15.92
C GLU A 734 14.23 -8.60 14.97
N ARG A 735 15.17 -9.53 14.69
CA ARG A 735 14.88 -10.76 13.94
C ARG A 735 13.86 -11.61 14.68
N GLU A 736 14.08 -11.84 15.97
CA GLU A 736 13.18 -12.63 16.80
C GLU A 736 11.79 -12.02 16.88
N ARG A 737 11.74 -10.70 17.12
CA ARG A 737 10.50 -9.95 17.16
C ARG A 737 9.71 -10.07 15.85
N ARG A 738 10.36 -9.89 14.69
CA ARG A 738 9.70 -9.97 13.37
C ARG A 738 9.20 -11.37 13.09
N MET A 739 10.04 -12.39 13.26
CA MET A 739 9.66 -13.76 12.98
C MET A 739 8.55 -14.24 13.91
N THR A 740 8.59 -13.89 15.19
CA THR A 740 7.52 -14.20 16.14
C THR A 740 6.18 -13.60 15.70
N ALA A 741 6.16 -12.31 15.33
CA ALA A 741 4.94 -11.66 14.84
C ALA A 741 4.41 -12.29 13.54
N LEU A 742 5.30 -12.65 12.60
CA LEU A 742 4.91 -13.36 11.37
C LEU A 742 4.28 -14.73 11.70
N ARG A 743 4.88 -15.49 12.61
CA ARG A 743 4.38 -16.81 13.05
C ARG A 743 3.00 -16.71 13.70
N GLU A 744 2.80 -15.72 14.59
CA GLU A 744 1.49 -15.49 15.22
C GLU A 744 0.39 -15.25 14.18
N LYS A 745 0.67 -14.48 13.13
CA LYS A 745 -0.28 -14.21 12.04
C LYS A 745 -0.59 -15.46 11.22
N VAL A 746 0.43 -16.24 10.85
CA VAL A 746 0.26 -17.50 10.12
C VAL A 746 -0.57 -18.49 10.94
N GLN A 747 -0.31 -18.59 12.24
CA GLN A 747 -1.06 -19.45 13.15
C GLN A 747 -2.52 -19.03 13.30
N ALA A 748 -2.77 -17.73 13.45
CA ALA A 748 -4.12 -17.18 13.61
C ALA A 748 -4.99 -17.32 12.36
N ARG A 749 -4.37 -17.40 11.17
CA ARG A 749 -5.06 -17.53 9.87
C ARG A 749 -4.49 -18.67 9.05
N ASN A 750 -4.70 -19.88 9.58
CA ASN A 750 -4.28 -21.12 8.96
C ASN A 750 -5.29 -21.64 7.91
N ALA A 751 -4.94 -22.73 7.23
CA ALA A 751 -5.77 -23.36 6.19
C ALA A 751 -7.17 -23.75 6.70
N TYR A 752 -7.28 -24.13 7.96
CA TYR A 752 -8.52 -24.56 8.58
C TYR A 752 -9.49 -23.41 8.83
N HIS A 753 -8.97 -22.26 9.27
CA HIS A 753 -9.77 -21.03 9.40
C HIS A 753 -10.34 -20.60 8.05
N TRP A 754 -9.51 -20.60 7.00
CA TRP A 754 -9.95 -20.31 5.63
C TRP A 754 -11.12 -21.20 5.19
N ALA A 755 -10.98 -22.52 5.36
CA ALA A 755 -12.01 -23.46 4.92
C ALA A 755 -13.29 -23.34 5.76
N SER A 756 -13.16 -23.15 7.08
CA SER A 756 -14.28 -22.91 7.99
C SER A 756 -15.06 -21.64 7.60
N ASP A 757 -14.37 -20.54 7.32
CA ASP A 757 -15.00 -19.27 6.96
C ASP A 757 -15.73 -19.36 5.61
N LEU A 758 -15.09 -20.00 4.62
CA LEU A 758 -15.66 -20.22 3.29
C LEU A 758 -16.94 -21.08 3.35
N ILE A 759 -16.89 -22.21 4.06
CA ILE A 759 -18.04 -23.11 4.22
C ILE A 759 -19.14 -22.42 5.05
N SER A 760 -18.78 -21.71 6.12
CA SER A 760 -19.75 -20.96 6.93
C SER A 760 -20.47 -19.89 6.11
N ALA A 761 -19.75 -19.19 5.23
CA ALA A 761 -20.34 -18.20 4.32
C ALA A 761 -21.33 -18.85 3.34
N LEU A 762 -21.04 -20.06 2.87
CA LEU A 762 -21.93 -20.81 1.97
C LEU A 762 -23.20 -21.32 2.69
N ILE A 763 -23.10 -21.63 3.99
CA ILE A 763 -24.23 -22.09 4.81
C ILE A 763 -25.16 -20.93 5.22
N ARG A 764 -24.62 -19.76 5.59
CA ARG A 764 -25.32 -18.66 6.29
C ARG A 764 -26.28 -17.81 5.44
N LYS A 765 -26.87 -18.34 4.36
CA LYS A 765 -27.77 -17.56 3.49
C LYS A 765 -29.19 -17.39 4.07
N ASP A 766 -29.32 -16.98 5.33
CA ASP A 766 -30.62 -16.62 5.94
C ASP A 766 -30.61 -15.53 7.04
N ASP A 767 -29.49 -14.98 7.51
CA ASP A 767 -29.56 -13.92 8.55
C ASP A 767 -28.58 -12.77 8.33
N LYS A 768 -29.13 -11.55 8.46
CA LYS A 768 -28.39 -10.34 8.81
C LYS A 768 -27.61 -10.63 10.10
N VAL A 769 -26.32 -10.91 10.01
CA VAL A 769 -25.42 -10.99 11.18
C VAL A 769 -24.59 -9.71 11.23
N PRO A 770 -24.48 -9.07 12.41
CA PRO A 770 -24.22 -7.64 12.53
C PRO A 770 -22.83 -7.29 12.03
N THR A 771 -22.79 -6.31 11.13
CA THR A 771 -21.63 -5.45 11.00
C THR A 771 -21.37 -4.88 12.39
N LYS A 772 -20.29 -5.31 13.05
CA LYS A 772 -19.70 -4.45 14.08
C LYS A 772 -19.32 -3.17 13.32
N PRO A 773 -19.90 -2.02 13.66
CA PRO A 773 -19.55 -0.78 12.98
C PRO A 773 -18.08 -0.52 13.28
N VAL A 774 -17.29 -0.38 12.21
CA VAL A 774 -16.15 0.54 12.27
C VAL A 774 -16.82 1.90 12.30
N ASP A 775 -16.79 2.58 13.45
CA ASP A 775 -17.44 3.87 13.67
C ASP A 775 -17.04 4.86 12.57
N ALA A 776 -17.97 5.10 11.65
CA ALA A 776 -17.97 6.18 10.70
C ALA A 776 -19.38 6.78 10.69
N ARG A 777 -19.65 7.68 11.62
CA ARG A 777 -20.61 8.79 11.51
C ARG A 777 -19.98 9.94 12.30
N VAL A 778 -20.02 11.20 11.88
CA VAL A 778 -21.15 12.08 11.56
C VAL A 778 -20.46 13.30 10.88
N ASP A 779 -20.87 13.90 9.75
CA ASP A 779 -22.14 14.53 9.40
C ASP A 779 -22.30 14.67 7.88
N SER A 780 -23.50 14.36 7.41
CA SER A 780 -24.04 14.85 6.15
C SER A 780 -24.75 16.17 6.42
N GLU A 781 -24.26 17.28 5.87
CA GLU A 781 -25.10 18.45 5.59
C GLU A 781 -24.45 19.33 4.51
N HIS A 782 -25.30 19.78 3.58
CA HIS A 782 -25.10 20.82 2.56
C HIS A 782 -24.57 20.38 1.18
N HIS A 783 -25.53 20.04 0.32
CA HIS A 783 -25.50 20.36 -1.11
C HIS A 783 -25.29 21.87 -1.34
N ALA A 784 -24.30 22.22 -2.16
CA ALA A 784 -24.27 23.49 -2.91
C ALA A 784 -23.51 23.33 -4.24
N ASN A 785 -24.05 23.99 -5.27
CA ASN A 785 -23.77 23.90 -6.71
C ASN A 785 -22.32 24.23 -7.17
N PRO A 786 -21.93 23.81 -8.40
CA PRO A 786 -20.74 24.32 -9.08
C PRO A 786 -20.97 25.73 -9.68
N PRO A 787 -19.91 26.52 -9.94
CA PRO A 787 -20.02 27.95 -10.24
C PRO A 787 -20.51 28.25 -11.66
N THR A 788 -21.45 29.19 -11.73
CA THR A 788 -21.98 29.86 -12.92
C THR A 788 -20.98 30.85 -13.54
N LEU A 789 -20.74 30.74 -14.85
CA LEU A 789 -20.19 31.81 -15.71
C LEU A 789 -21.33 32.75 -16.17
N PRO A 790 -21.08 34.05 -16.39
CA PRO A 790 -22.14 35.05 -16.51
C PRO A 790 -22.81 35.09 -17.89
N SER A 791 -24.12 35.36 -17.84
CA SER A 791 -25.06 35.53 -18.95
C SER A 791 -24.79 36.76 -19.83
N ARG A 792 -25.01 36.59 -21.14
CA ARG A 792 -25.41 37.68 -22.04
C ARG A 792 -26.69 37.29 -22.80
N ASN A 793 -27.62 38.24 -22.78
CA ASN A 793 -28.98 38.31 -23.30
C ASN A 793 -29.28 37.65 -24.67
N SER A 794 -30.50 37.10 -24.77
CA SER A 794 -31.30 36.80 -25.98
C SER A 794 -31.70 38.11 -26.74
N PRO A 795 -32.51 38.10 -27.84
CA PRO A 795 -33.08 37.01 -28.65
C PRO A 795 -32.99 37.21 -30.20
N GLY A 796 -33.40 36.23 -31.01
CA GLY A 796 -33.64 36.44 -32.46
C GLY A 796 -33.94 35.16 -33.26
N GLU A 797 -35.21 35.01 -33.60
CA GLU A 797 -35.95 34.22 -34.63
C GLU A 797 -35.28 33.41 -35.77
N PRO A 798 -36.04 32.50 -36.42
CA PRO A 798 -35.55 31.34 -37.16
C PRO A 798 -35.49 31.54 -38.68
N LEU A 799 -34.56 30.85 -39.37
CA LEU A 799 -34.64 30.64 -40.82
C LEU A 799 -34.10 29.25 -41.23
N ALA A 800 -34.75 28.74 -42.27
CA ALA A 800 -34.80 27.37 -42.78
C ALA A 800 -33.55 26.98 -43.64
N PRO A 801 -33.51 25.75 -44.21
CA PRO A 801 -32.29 25.00 -44.52
C PRO A 801 -31.73 25.29 -45.92
N ILE A 802 -30.44 25.02 -46.13
CA ILE A 802 -29.85 24.89 -47.47
C ILE A 802 -28.88 23.69 -47.50
N GLU A 803 -29.18 22.81 -48.45
CA GLU A 803 -28.41 21.67 -48.94
C GLU A 803 -27.02 22.06 -49.44
N ASN A 804 -26.03 21.17 -49.30
CA ASN A 804 -25.38 20.48 -50.42
C ASN A 804 -24.02 19.87 -50.00
N THR A 805 -23.98 18.54 -50.04
CA THR A 805 -22.87 17.62 -50.38
C THR A 805 -22.04 18.05 -51.60
N PRO A 806 -20.95 17.34 -52.01
CA PRO A 806 -20.15 16.28 -51.35
C PRO A 806 -18.61 16.42 -51.55
N ALA A 807 -17.85 15.62 -50.80
CA ALA A 807 -16.70 14.84 -51.28
C ALA A 807 -16.55 13.58 -50.43
#